data_AF-A0A8K9VAK8-F1
#
_entry.id   AF-A0A8K9VAK8-F1
#
_cell.length_a   1.000
_cell.length_b   1.000
_cell.length_c   1.000
_cell.angle_alpha   90.00
_cell.angle_beta   90.00
_cell.angle_gamma   90.00
#
_symmetry.space_group_name_H-M   'P 1'
#
loop_
_entity.id
_entity.type
_entity.pdbx_description
1 polymer ?
#
loop_
_entity_poly.entity_id
_entity_poly.type
_entity_poly.pdbx_seq_one_letter_code
_entity_poly.pdbx_strand_id
1 'polypeptide(L)'
;MRYVTGLVFIPPPPLDCNAKGVCNIQSVLTSGILLTVTVSRLVSLLQAIVQSILTSGILLTVTVFRLVSLLQAIVQSILTSGILLTVTVSRLVSLLQAIVQSILTSGILLTVTVSRLVSLLQAIVQSILTSGILLTVTVSRLVSLLQAIVQSILTSGILLTVTVSRLVSLLQAIVQSILTSGILLTVTVFRLVSLLQAIVQSILTSGILLTVTVSRLVSLLQAIVQSILTSGILLTVTVSRLVSLLQAIVQSILTSGIILITVTIFILVSLPQAIVQSILTSGRLGPNIQYKGCYGLLLKHLKSDELHWLHPDLTVGEVEQRYESHHVEAEWRYDLRVRYIPVNFLEKFKEDSTTLLYFYQQVRSDYMQYHASKVSDGMALQLGCLEIRRFYKDMNSRPLRKLITQTFQQYATLKEEECMVRFFKTLTEFINVDEEVYPCELVQGWSLSVELVIGARGIRQRTHKDSAPVCLADFKQIKSIKCSSQSDGKALLNLDIDGARQPLSINVTKFAMAENMVDLIDGYCRSEHATDESFIARPNKGSDIYAEIDERPKSGKSRLLVKYGIDRHDIVLGRILGEGFFGEVYEGMYKKSNGERLSVAVKTCKDCSPDVMEKFMSEAVIMKNLNHPHIVSLIGVIEANPVWIVMELYQYGELKNYLTENKNKLTNITLVLFSLQICKALVYLEGINMVHRDIAVRNVLVATADCVKLGDFGLSRYIEDEEYYKASVTRLPIKWMAPESINFRRFTTASDVWMFAVCIWEILSQGQQPFFWLENRDIINQLEQGIRLPKSDNCPPALYSLMTRCWSYDPRDRPSFTELVVKISDVHRMEKEQEVERERDRQRSTKFFDMTPPPPPPPPPPPPAHTHLLHQCLSEGELMVEPSSKEDAQRLWQMERERMQETMRHQKQQMMEDNKWLTKEERLLVGNIPPTLDLVHLNQPHFQPKDRPPIHTTQARPTAELDRSDDKVYQAVMELVQVVVQLKNDVNTLQPEEYITVIKSVGLTLRSLIRSVDDILPTLHKSIRTEIEGTQKLLNNDMSELISKMRLAQQNAITSLKEECKKQMLTAAHNLAMDGKNLLDAVDQARVRANLAKPKPETP
;
A
#
# COMPACT_ATOMS: atom_id res chain seq x y z
N MET A 1 -56.03 -58.12 20.65
CA MET A 1 -56.46 -59.54 20.60
C MET A 1 -55.31 -60.41 20.09
N ARG A 2 -54.90 -61.37 20.92
CA ARG A 2 -54.26 -62.70 20.72
C ARG A 2 -52.86 -62.93 20.05
N TYR A 3 -52.19 -63.93 20.67
CA TYR A 3 -51.11 -64.87 20.26
C TYR A 3 -49.64 -64.38 20.34
N VAL A 4 -48.63 -65.09 20.90
CA VAL A 4 -48.48 -66.33 21.72
C VAL A 4 -46.99 -66.39 22.20
N THR A 5 -46.72 -66.47 23.52
CA THR A 5 -46.05 -67.55 24.32
C THR A 5 -44.56 -67.91 24.12
N GLY A 6 -43.86 -68.08 25.26
CA GLY A 6 -42.65 -68.92 25.50
C GLY A 6 -41.38 -68.12 25.82
N LEU A 7 -40.58 -68.31 26.88
CA LEU A 7 -40.39 -69.38 27.87
C LEU A 7 -39.62 -68.85 29.12
N VAL A 8 -40.04 -69.34 30.29
CA VAL A 8 -39.32 -69.66 31.56
C VAL A 8 -38.55 -68.59 32.36
N PHE A 9 -39.09 -68.32 33.56
CA PHE A 9 -38.44 -67.74 34.73
C PHE A 9 -37.84 -68.84 35.64
N ILE A 10 -36.66 -68.60 36.21
CA ILE A 10 -36.26 -69.12 37.53
C ILE A 10 -36.23 -67.91 38.48
N PRO A 11 -36.83 -67.96 39.69
CA PRO A 11 -36.92 -66.80 40.58
C PRO A 11 -35.75 -66.74 41.57
N PRO A 12 -35.37 -65.53 42.04
CA PRO A 12 -35.16 -65.32 43.47
C PRO A 12 -35.73 -63.95 43.96
N PRO A 13 -35.55 -63.59 45.24
CA PRO A 13 -36.44 -63.76 46.38
C PRO A 13 -37.34 -62.52 46.65
N PRO A 14 -38.29 -62.56 47.62
CA PRO A 14 -39.30 -61.52 47.77
C PRO A 14 -38.72 -60.25 48.42
N LEU A 15 -39.11 -59.08 47.92
CA LEU A 15 -38.86 -57.78 48.54
C LEU A 15 -40.15 -57.30 49.22
N ASP A 16 -40.03 -57.07 50.54
CA ASP A 16 -41.09 -56.58 51.43
C ASP A 16 -41.71 -55.26 50.95
N CYS A 17 -43.05 -55.24 50.97
CA CYS A 17 -43.86 -54.06 50.69
C CYS A 17 -44.30 -53.39 51.99
N ASN A 18 -44.11 -52.07 52.11
CA ASN A 18 -44.70 -51.27 53.19
C ASN A 18 -45.97 -50.51 52.74
N ALA A 19 -46.90 -50.36 53.69
CA ALA A 19 -48.33 -50.11 53.53
C ALA A 19 -48.79 -48.72 53.01
N LYS A 20 -48.04 -48.08 52.10
CA LYS A 20 -48.47 -46.81 51.46
C LYS A 20 -48.50 -46.81 49.93
N GLY A 21 -48.44 -47.99 49.29
CA GLY A 21 -48.77 -48.12 47.86
C GLY A 21 -47.91 -47.31 46.88
N VAL A 22 -46.75 -46.81 47.30
CA VAL A 22 -45.75 -46.22 46.42
C VAL A 22 -44.62 -47.22 46.30
N CYS A 23 -44.56 -47.95 45.17
CA CYS A 23 -43.35 -48.65 44.80
C CYS A 23 -42.23 -47.62 44.65
N ASN A 24 -41.21 -47.72 45.50
CA ASN A 24 -40.02 -46.89 45.40
C ASN A 24 -39.26 -47.30 44.13
N ILE A 25 -39.52 -46.63 43.00
CA ILE A 25 -38.85 -46.86 41.70
C ILE A 25 -37.32 -46.80 41.84
N GLN A 26 -36.83 -46.11 42.88
CA GLN A 26 -35.42 -46.00 43.21
C GLN A 26 -34.78 -47.35 43.60
N SER A 27 -35.54 -48.30 44.19
CA SER A 27 -34.99 -49.62 44.55
C SER A 27 -34.90 -50.59 43.37
N VAL A 28 -35.78 -50.43 42.36
CA VAL A 28 -35.78 -51.26 41.14
C VAL A 28 -34.60 -50.90 40.23
N LEU A 29 -34.16 -49.64 40.25
CA LEU A 29 -33.05 -49.16 39.41
C LEU A 29 -31.65 -49.48 39.99
N THR A 30 -31.55 -49.86 41.26
CA THR A 30 -30.26 -50.15 41.93
C THR A 30 -29.83 -51.62 41.85
N SER A 31 -30.73 -52.57 41.52
CA SER A 31 -30.37 -53.98 41.34
C SER A 31 -30.10 -54.29 39.86
N GLY A 32 -28.83 -54.19 39.46
CA GLY A 32 -28.37 -54.20 38.06
C GLY A 32 -28.50 -55.51 37.26
N ILE A 33 -29.70 -56.09 37.12
CA ILE A 33 -29.89 -57.37 36.38
C ILE A 33 -30.88 -57.32 35.19
N LEU A 34 -31.52 -56.20 34.81
CA LEU A 34 -32.41 -56.20 33.62
C LEU A 34 -31.99 -55.30 32.45
N LEU A 35 -31.60 -55.98 31.36
CA LEU A 35 -31.05 -55.55 30.07
C LEU A 35 -31.69 -54.32 29.39
N THR A 36 -30.83 -53.63 28.64
CA THR A 36 -31.00 -52.63 27.54
C THR A 36 -32.35 -52.53 26.80
N VAL A 37 -33.14 -53.61 26.70
CA VAL A 37 -34.46 -53.61 26.02
C VAL A 37 -35.54 -52.87 26.83
N THR A 38 -35.48 -52.94 28.16
CA THR A 38 -36.45 -52.29 29.06
C THR A 38 -36.30 -50.77 29.09
N VAL A 39 -35.06 -50.27 29.01
CA VAL A 39 -34.75 -48.83 28.97
C VAL A 39 -35.22 -48.19 27.66
N SER A 40 -35.08 -48.89 26.53
CA SER A 40 -35.53 -48.41 25.22
C SER A 40 -37.06 -48.26 25.14
N ARG A 41 -37.81 -49.21 25.74
CA ARG A 41 -39.27 -49.11 25.88
C ARG A 41 -39.69 -48.04 26.87
N LEU A 42 -38.96 -47.85 27.97
CA LEU A 42 -39.22 -46.81 28.97
C LEU A 42 -39.02 -45.39 28.39
N VAL A 43 -37.95 -45.17 27.62
CA VAL A 43 -37.67 -43.89 26.92
C VAL A 43 -38.75 -43.57 25.89
N SER A 44 -39.17 -44.58 25.12
CA SER A 44 -40.23 -44.40 24.12
C SER A 44 -41.60 -44.15 24.77
N LEU A 45 -41.88 -44.79 25.91
CA LEU A 45 -43.08 -44.57 26.71
C LEU A 45 -43.08 -43.17 27.36
N LEU A 46 -41.94 -42.73 27.92
CA LEU A 46 -41.76 -41.36 28.44
C LEU A 46 -41.94 -40.31 27.34
N GLN A 47 -41.43 -40.57 26.13
CA GLN A 47 -41.62 -39.70 24.97
C GLN A 47 -43.11 -39.59 24.60
N ALA A 48 -43.81 -40.73 24.52
CA ALA A 48 -45.23 -40.76 24.19
C ALA A 48 -46.10 -40.10 25.28
N ILE A 49 -45.77 -40.31 26.57
CA ILE A 49 -46.46 -39.68 27.71
C ILE A 49 -46.23 -38.17 27.71
N VAL A 50 -44.99 -37.70 27.58
CA VAL A 50 -44.69 -36.26 27.58
C VAL A 50 -45.30 -35.58 26.36
N GLN A 51 -45.24 -36.22 25.19
CA GLN A 51 -45.88 -35.69 23.98
C GLN A 51 -47.40 -35.62 24.13
N SER A 52 -48.03 -36.66 24.67
CA SER A 52 -49.49 -36.70 24.91
C SER A 52 -49.95 -35.70 25.98
N ILE A 53 -49.14 -35.44 27.00
CA ILE A 53 -49.43 -34.45 28.05
C ILE A 53 -49.32 -33.03 27.47
N LEU A 54 -48.28 -32.75 26.68
CA LEU A 54 -48.04 -31.43 26.10
C LEU A 54 -49.01 -31.08 24.97
N THR A 55 -49.46 -32.05 24.17
CA THR A 55 -50.47 -31.81 23.12
C THR A 55 -51.89 -31.69 23.65
N SER A 56 -52.18 -32.18 24.86
CA SER A 56 -53.52 -32.12 25.46
C SER A 56 -53.95 -30.72 25.94
N GLY A 57 -53.03 -29.74 26.00
CA GLY A 57 -53.33 -28.32 26.23
C GLY A 57 -53.86 -27.92 27.62
N ILE A 58 -54.10 -28.85 28.55
CA ILE A 58 -54.79 -28.58 29.84
C ILE A 58 -53.83 -28.72 31.04
N LEU A 59 -52.65 -28.11 31.01
CA LEU A 59 -51.75 -28.11 32.19
C LEU A 59 -51.66 -26.75 32.88
N LEU A 60 -52.15 -26.68 34.13
CA LEU A 60 -51.87 -25.57 35.05
C LEU A 60 -50.37 -25.56 35.42
N THR A 61 -49.85 -24.35 35.71
CA THR A 61 -48.43 -24.05 35.94
C THR A 61 -47.77 -24.92 37.03
N VAL A 62 -48.54 -25.36 38.03
CA VAL A 62 -48.08 -26.24 39.14
C VAL A 62 -47.81 -27.67 38.66
N THR A 63 -48.58 -28.16 37.69
CA THR A 63 -48.44 -29.51 37.14
C THR A 63 -47.23 -29.60 36.21
N VAL A 64 -46.93 -28.52 35.46
CA VAL A 64 -45.71 -28.38 34.66
C VAL A 64 -44.48 -28.37 35.57
N PHE A 65 -44.54 -27.66 36.70
CA PHE A 65 -43.46 -27.64 37.69
C PHE A 65 -43.14 -29.03 38.24
N ARG A 66 -44.16 -29.80 38.65
CA ARG A 66 -43.95 -31.18 39.13
C ARG A 66 -43.44 -32.10 38.03
N LEU A 67 -43.88 -31.92 36.78
CA LEU A 67 -43.41 -32.70 35.64
C LEU A 67 -41.93 -32.43 35.33
N VAL A 68 -41.49 -31.17 35.39
CA VAL A 68 -40.09 -30.77 35.18
C VAL A 68 -39.19 -31.32 36.29
N SER A 69 -39.60 -31.18 37.56
CA SER A 69 -38.84 -31.75 38.68
C SER A 69 -38.79 -33.27 38.64
N LEU A 70 -39.87 -33.94 38.19
CA LEU A 70 -39.90 -35.38 38.00
C LEU A 70 -38.98 -35.83 36.85
N LEU A 71 -39.01 -35.14 35.71
CA LEU A 71 -38.10 -35.39 34.59
C LEU A 71 -36.63 -35.19 35.01
N GLN A 72 -36.34 -34.15 35.79
CA GLN A 72 -35.01 -33.91 36.33
C GLN A 72 -34.58 -35.04 37.27
N ALA A 73 -35.45 -35.51 38.18
CA ALA A 73 -35.15 -36.61 39.07
C ALA A 73 -34.96 -37.96 38.33
N ILE A 74 -35.78 -38.23 37.31
CA ILE A 74 -35.66 -39.44 36.47
C ILE A 74 -34.34 -39.41 35.68
N VAL A 75 -34.02 -38.29 35.03
CA VAL A 75 -32.77 -38.13 34.28
C VAL A 75 -31.57 -38.26 35.20
N GLN A 76 -31.62 -37.64 36.39
CA GLN A 76 -30.57 -37.78 37.40
C GLN A 76 -30.37 -39.25 37.81
N SER A 77 -31.46 -39.95 38.12
CA SER A 77 -31.41 -41.35 38.56
C SER A 77 -30.92 -42.31 37.47
N ILE A 78 -31.22 -42.03 36.19
CA ILE A 78 -30.71 -42.80 35.04
C ILE A 78 -29.21 -42.56 34.84
N LEU A 79 -28.74 -41.33 35.07
CA LEU A 79 -27.33 -40.94 34.87
C LEU A 79 -26.43 -41.39 36.03
N THR A 80 -26.96 -41.49 37.25
CA THR A 80 -26.17 -41.92 38.42
C THR A 80 -26.04 -43.43 38.57
N SER A 81 -26.84 -44.26 37.88
CA SER A 81 -26.87 -45.71 38.06
C SER A 81 -25.83 -46.49 37.24
N GLY A 82 -24.97 -45.83 36.46
CA GLY A 82 -23.74 -46.42 35.90
C GLY A 82 -23.87 -47.52 34.84
N ILE A 83 -25.08 -47.91 34.39
CA ILE A 83 -25.30 -49.13 33.57
C ILE A 83 -25.37 -48.88 32.03
N LEU A 84 -25.16 -47.67 31.52
CA LEU A 84 -25.44 -47.40 30.10
C LEU A 84 -24.22 -47.55 29.15
N LEU A 85 -24.01 -48.76 28.64
CA LEU A 85 -23.13 -49.02 27.49
C LEU A 85 -23.79 -48.53 26.17
N THR A 86 -23.21 -47.47 25.59
CA THR A 86 -23.14 -47.05 24.17
C THR A 86 -24.41 -46.90 23.30
N VAL A 87 -25.53 -47.61 23.50
CA VAL A 87 -26.68 -47.59 22.55
C VAL A 87 -27.84 -46.67 22.98
N THR A 88 -27.86 -46.21 24.23
CA THR A 88 -29.02 -45.53 24.84
C THR A 88 -28.87 -44.00 24.94
N VAL A 89 -27.65 -43.45 24.89
CA VAL A 89 -27.44 -41.99 24.96
C VAL A 89 -27.97 -41.27 23.73
N SER A 90 -27.87 -41.88 22.54
CA SER A 90 -28.47 -41.33 21.31
C SER A 90 -29.97 -41.08 21.47
N ARG A 91 -30.67 -42.02 22.12
CA ARG A 91 -32.11 -41.94 22.31
C ARG A 91 -32.48 -40.97 23.44
N LEU A 92 -31.64 -40.85 24.47
CA LEU A 92 -31.79 -39.85 25.52
C LEU A 92 -31.63 -38.41 24.97
N VAL A 93 -30.66 -38.21 24.06
CA VAL A 93 -30.46 -36.92 23.35
C VAL A 93 -31.66 -36.61 22.46
N SER A 94 -32.15 -37.58 21.68
CA SER A 94 -33.36 -37.40 20.87
C SER A 94 -34.62 -37.16 21.71
N LEU A 95 -34.73 -37.78 22.89
CA LEU A 95 -35.82 -37.55 23.84
C LEU A 95 -35.75 -36.12 24.40
N LEU A 96 -34.58 -35.68 24.87
CA LEU A 96 -34.37 -34.30 25.37
C LEU A 96 -34.67 -33.28 24.28
N GLN A 97 -34.23 -33.52 23.04
CA GLN A 97 -34.52 -32.65 21.90
C GLN A 97 -36.03 -32.59 21.61
N ALA A 98 -36.72 -33.74 21.63
CA ALA A 98 -38.16 -33.80 21.42
C ALA A 98 -38.95 -33.09 22.55
N ILE A 99 -38.55 -33.28 23.81
CA ILE A 99 -39.17 -32.62 24.98
C ILE A 99 -38.99 -31.10 24.89
N VAL A 100 -37.77 -30.63 24.63
CA VAL A 100 -37.49 -29.19 24.50
C VAL A 100 -38.25 -28.59 23.33
N GLN A 101 -38.26 -29.26 22.18
CA GLN A 101 -39.01 -28.79 21.02
C GLN A 101 -40.52 -28.72 21.30
N SER A 102 -41.08 -29.73 21.96
CA SER A 102 -42.51 -29.82 22.28
C SER A 102 -42.94 -28.80 23.35
N ILE A 103 -42.06 -28.46 24.30
CA ILE A 103 -42.26 -27.36 25.26
C ILE A 103 -42.23 -26.00 24.56
N LEU A 104 -41.35 -25.82 23.57
CA LEU A 104 -41.21 -24.56 22.83
C LEU A 104 -42.32 -24.35 21.79
N THR A 105 -42.85 -25.41 21.16
CA THR A 105 -43.92 -25.32 20.16
C THR A 105 -45.33 -25.30 20.75
N SER A 106 -45.54 -25.80 21.97
CA SER A 106 -46.87 -25.85 22.61
C SER A 106 -47.37 -24.52 23.17
N GLY A 107 -46.58 -23.44 23.09
CA GLY A 107 -47.00 -22.09 23.56
C GLY A 107 -47.18 -21.95 25.08
N ILE A 108 -46.93 -23.02 25.85
CA ILE A 108 -47.05 -23.06 27.33
C ILE A 108 -46.05 -22.10 28.01
N LEU A 109 -45.05 -21.62 27.26
CA LEU A 109 -43.97 -20.75 27.73
C LEU A 109 -44.36 -19.30 28.04
N LEU A 110 -45.65 -18.94 28.03
CA LEU A 110 -46.08 -17.68 28.66
C LEU A 110 -46.06 -17.75 30.20
N THR A 111 -46.01 -18.95 30.79
CA THR A 111 -46.14 -19.11 32.26
C THR A 111 -44.89 -19.66 32.98
N VAL A 112 -43.87 -20.12 32.26
CA VAL A 112 -42.60 -20.58 32.85
C VAL A 112 -41.54 -19.50 32.68
N THR A 113 -41.16 -18.84 33.78
CA THR A 113 -40.13 -17.79 33.76
C THR A 113 -38.82 -18.31 33.19
N VAL A 114 -38.27 -17.62 32.19
CA VAL A 114 -37.03 -17.96 31.46
C VAL A 114 -35.87 -18.34 32.39
N SER A 115 -35.74 -17.68 33.55
CA SER A 115 -34.73 -18.02 34.55
C SER A 115 -34.75 -19.48 35.01
N ARG A 116 -35.93 -20.11 35.06
CA ARG A 116 -36.07 -21.51 35.50
C ARG A 116 -35.73 -22.51 34.39
N LEU A 117 -36.02 -22.16 33.13
CA LEU A 117 -35.60 -22.96 31.98
C LEU A 117 -34.07 -22.97 31.86
N VAL A 118 -33.46 -21.82 32.11
CA VAL A 118 -32.00 -21.64 32.18
C VAL A 118 -31.40 -22.51 33.30
N SER A 119 -31.97 -22.47 34.51
CA SER A 119 -31.50 -23.31 35.62
C SER A 119 -31.68 -24.81 35.37
N LEU A 120 -32.77 -25.23 34.71
CA LEU A 120 -33.00 -26.63 34.35
C LEU A 120 -31.98 -27.11 33.31
N LEU A 121 -31.76 -26.34 32.24
CA LEU A 121 -30.76 -26.65 31.22
C LEU A 121 -29.36 -26.74 31.84
N GLN A 122 -29.02 -25.81 32.74
CA GLN A 122 -27.76 -25.83 33.45
C GLN A 122 -27.62 -27.07 34.34
N ALA A 123 -28.67 -27.47 35.07
CA ALA A 123 -28.65 -28.67 35.91
C ALA A 123 -28.52 -29.97 35.10
N ILE A 124 -29.22 -30.07 33.96
CA ILE A 124 -29.15 -31.23 33.05
C ILE A 124 -27.73 -31.34 32.46
N VAL A 125 -27.19 -30.23 31.94
CA VAL A 125 -25.84 -30.20 31.36
C VAL A 125 -24.80 -30.54 32.42
N GLN A 126 -24.89 -29.96 33.61
CA GLN A 126 -23.96 -30.25 34.71
C GLN A 126 -24.01 -31.74 35.09
N SER A 127 -25.20 -32.33 35.19
CA SER A 127 -25.36 -33.73 35.56
C SER A 127 -24.82 -34.71 34.51
N ILE A 128 -25.02 -34.40 33.23
CA ILE A 128 -24.42 -35.16 32.10
C ILE A 128 -22.88 -35.09 32.16
N LEU A 129 -22.33 -33.93 32.51
CA LEU A 129 -20.87 -33.72 32.58
C LEU A 129 -20.24 -34.37 33.83
N THR A 130 -20.94 -34.41 34.96
CA THR A 130 -20.42 -34.98 36.23
C THR A 130 -20.54 -36.50 36.32
N SER A 131 -21.43 -37.14 35.56
CA SER A 131 -21.73 -38.57 35.69
C SER A 131 -20.70 -39.52 35.05
N GLY A 132 -19.61 -39.01 34.44
CA GLY A 132 -18.54 -39.84 33.88
C GLY A 132 -18.92 -40.69 32.66
N ILE A 133 -20.20 -40.67 32.25
CA ILE A 133 -20.74 -41.39 31.08
C ILE A 133 -20.11 -40.90 29.76
N LEU A 134 -19.41 -39.76 29.79
CA LEU A 134 -18.86 -39.08 28.63
C LEU A 134 -17.61 -39.73 28.00
N LEU A 135 -17.22 -40.95 28.39
CA LEU A 135 -16.27 -41.74 27.60
C LEU A 135 -16.91 -42.40 26.37
N THR A 136 -18.24 -42.47 26.27
CA THR A 136 -18.93 -43.17 25.17
C THR A 136 -19.86 -42.28 24.33
N VAL A 137 -20.08 -41.03 24.73
CA VAL A 137 -20.89 -40.07 23.98
C VAL A 137 -19.98 -39.31 23.03
N THR A 138 -20.14 -39.52 21.73
CA THR A 138 -19.42 -38.72 20.74
C THR A 138 -19.83 -37.26 20.89
N VAL A 139 -18.88 -36.43 21.31
CA VAL A 139 -18.96 -34.96 21.51
C VAL A 139 -19.76 -34.25 20.42
N SER A 140 -19.70 -34.74 19.19
CA SER A 140 -20.51 -34.28 18.05
C SER A 140 -22.01 -34.18 18.35
N ARG A 141 -22.57 -35.12 19.10
CA ARG A 141 -24.01 -35.20 19.36
C ARG A 141 -24.46 -34.25 20.45
N LEU A 142 -23.61 -33.99 21.44
CA LEU A 142 -23.84 -32.98 22.48
C LEU A 142 -23.82 -31.57 21.88
N VAL A 143 -22.88 -31.32 20.96
CA VAL A 143 -22.79 -30.06 20.20
C VAL A 143 -24.03 -29.84 19.33
N SER A 144 -24.49 -30.87 18.60
CA SER A 144 -25.72 -30.77 17.80
C SER A 144 -26.98 -30.54 18.65
N LEU A 145 -27.05 -31.12 19.85
CA LEU A 145 -28.16 -30.89 20.79
C LEU A 145 -28.17 -29.44 21.28
N LEU A 146 -27.01 -28.92 21.74
CA LEU A 146 -26.89 -27.52 22.20
C LEU A 146 -27.22 -26.53 21.08
N GLN A 147 -26.76 -26.80 19.86
CA GLN A 147 -27.06 -25.98 18.69
C GLN A 147 -28.56 -25.99 18.36
N ALA A 148 -29.22 -27.15 18.40
CA ALA A 148 -30.66 -27.25 18.18
C ALA A 148 -31.49 -26.53 19.26
N ILE A 149 -31.09 -26.63 20.54
CA ILE A 149 -31.75 -25.94 21.65
C ILE A 149 -31.63 -24.42 21.50
N VAL A 150 -30.42 -23.92 21.22
CA VAL A 150 -30.19 -22.47 21.02
C VAL A 150 -30.96 -21.96 19.81
N GLN A 151 -30.93 -22.70 18.70
CA GLN A 151 -31.65 -22.30 17.48
C GLN A 151 -33.16 -22.26 17.72
N SER A 152 -33.74 -23.25 18.40
CA SER A 152 -35.18 -23.26 18.72
C SER A 152 -35.58 -22.18 19.74
N ILE A 153 -34.69 -21.77 20.66
CA ILE A 153 -34.94 -20.61 21.55
C ILE A 153 -34.94 -19.30 20.75
N LEU A 154 -34.07 -19.18 19.75
CA LEU A 154 -33.93 -17.96 18.93
C LEU A 154 -35.05 -17.83 17.89
N THR A 155 -35.54 -18.93 17.32
CA THR A 155 -36.62 -18.91 16.30
C THR A 155 -38.03 -18.83 16.89
N SER A 156 -38.22 -19.20 18.16
CA SER A 156 -39.54 -19.21 18.81
C SER A 156 -40.04 -17.83 19.28
N GLY A 157 -39.32 -16.74 19.00
CA GLY A 157 -39.74 -15.36 19.29
C GLY A 157 -39.80 -14.99 20.79
N ILE A 158 -39.45 -15.92 21.68
CA ILE A 158 -39.46 -15.75 23.15
C ILE A 158 -38.48 -14.65 23.60
N LEU A 159 -37.49 -14.31 22.78
CA LEU A 159 -36.43 -13.34 23.10
C LEU A 159 -36.87 -11.87 23.16
N LEU A 160 -38.13 -11.52 22.88
CA LEU A 160 -38.63 -10.17 23.19
C LEU A 160 -38.71 -9.90 24.71
N THR A 161 -38.63 -10.93 25.56
CA THR A 161 -38.72 -10.79 27.02
C THR A 161 -37.44 -11.15 27.79
N VAL A 162 -36.37 -11.58 27.09
CA VAL A 162 -35.12 -12.01 27.71
C VAL A 162 -34.08 -10.89 27.65
N THR A 163 -33.72 -10.32 28.80
CA THR A 163 -32.63 -9.34 28.88
C THR A 163 -31.31 -9.98 28.47
N VAL A 164 -30.57 -9.34 27.55
CA VAL A 164 -29.28 -9.77 26.98
C VAL A 164 -28.27 -10.23 28.04
N SER A 165 -28.29 -9.61 29.23
CA SER A 165 -27.44 -10.00 30.37
C SER A 165 -27.64 -11.44 30.81
N ARG A 166 -28.88 -11.96 30.80
CA ARG A 166 -29.20 -13.33 31.24
C ARG A 166 -28.77 -14.38 30.23
N LEU A 167 -28.83 -14.05 28.93
CA LEU A 167 -28.34 -14.92 27.86
C LEU A 167 -26.81 -15.05 27.91
N VAL A 168 -26.12 -13.93 28.17
CA VAL A 168 -24.67 -13.89 28.38
C VAL A 168 -24.27 -14.74 29.59
N SER A 169 -24.95 -14.61 30.73
CA SER A 169 -24.65 -15.43 31.92
C SER A 169 -24.86 -16.92 31.70
N LEU A 170 -25.88 -17.32 30.93
CA LEU A 170 -26.10 -18.73 30.57
C LEU A 170 -24.98 -19.28 29.70
N LEU A 171 -24.60 -18.55 28.64
CA LEU A 171 -23.52 -18.96 27.74
C LEU A 171 -22.19 -19.07 28.49
N GLN A 172 -21.91 -18.12 29.39
CA GLN A 172 -20.73 -18.16 30.23
C GLN A 172 -20.74 -19.38 31.18
N ALA A 173 -21.87 -19.69 31.81
CA ALA A 173 -21.98 -20.86 32.69
C ALA A 173 -21.81 -22.20 31.94
N ILE A 174 -22.40 -22.34 30.74
CA ILE A 174 -22.26 -23.54 29.91
C ILE A 174 -20.80 -23.73 29.48
N VAL A 175 -20.16 -22.67 28.99
CA VAL A 175 -18.74 -22.71 28.58
C VAL A 175 -17.85 -23.04 29.76
N GLN A 176 -18.06 -22.42 30.93
CA GLN A 176 -17.28 -22.69 32.12
C GLN A 176 -17.43 -24.13 32.62
N SER A 177 -18.66 -24.69 32.61
CA SER A 177 -18.90 -26.08 32.98
C SER A 177 -18.23 -27.08 32.01
N ILE A 178 -18.20 -26.78 30.71
CA ILE A 178 -17.52 -27.62 29.70
C ILE A 178 -15.99 -27.59 29.88
N LEU A 179 -15.44 -26.42 30.24
CA LEU A 179 -14.01 -26.22 30.41
C LEU A 179 -13.48 -26.81 31.74
N THR A 180 -14.29 -26.80 32.79
CA THR A 180 -13.90 -27.29 34.13
C THR A 180 -14.06 -28.81 34.31
N SER A 181 -14.88 -29.47 33.50
CA SER A 181 -15.18 -30.90 33.65
C SER A 181 -14.09 -31.86 33.14
N GLY A 182 -12.90 -31.38 32.77
CA GLY A 182 -11.75 -32.21 32.38
C GLY A 182 -11.89 -33.04 31.09
N ILE A 183 -13.05 -32.95 30.43
CA ILE A 183 -13.43 -33.68 29.20
C ILE A 183 -12.59 -33.25 27.98
N LEU A 184 -11.82 -32.17 28.11
CA LEU A 184 -11.12 -31.55 27.00
C LEU A 184 -9.86 -32.30 26.52
N LEU A 185 -9.55 -33.47 27.08
CA LEU A 185 -8.54 -34.35 26.51
C LEU A 185 -9.01 -35.07 25.23
N THR A 186 -10.31 -35.10 24.93
CA THR A 186 -10.85 -35.78 23.72
C THR A 186 -11.69 -34.89 22.81
N VAL A 187 -12.01 -33.66 23.22
CA VAL A 187 -12.70 -32.67 22.36
C VAL A 187 -11.67 -31.96 21.48
N THR A 188 -11.69 -32.21 20.17
CA THR A 188 -10.91 -31.39 19.24
C THR A 188 -11.45 -29.95 19.27
N VAL A 189 -10.59 -29.01 19.69
CA VAL A 189 -10.77 -27.55 19.74
C VAL A 189 -11.60 -26.98 18.58
N PHE A 190 -11.44 -27.56 17.38
CA PHE A 190 -12.21 -27.25 16.18
C PHE A 190 -13.73 -27.25 16.40
N ARG A 191 -14.29 -28.22 17.13
CA ARG A 191 -15.75 -28.35 17.31
C ARG A 191 -16.32 -27.36 18.33
N LEU A 192 -15.53 -26.95 19.33
CA LEU A 192 -15.92 -25.91 20.29
C LEU A 192 -15.95 -24.54 19.61
N VAL A 193 -14.97 -24.27 18.74
CA VAL A 193 -14.89 -23.06 17.91
C VAL A 193 -16.10 -22.98 16.95
N SER A 194 -16.47 -24.08 16.28
CA SER A 194 -17.66 -24.10 15.41
C SER A 194 -18.97 -23.87 16.16
N LEU A 195 -19.10 -24.37 17.39
CA LEU A 195 -20.28 -24.14 18.23
C LEU A 195 -20.39 -22.66 18.65
N LEU A 196 -19.30 -22.06 19.12
CA LEU A 196 -19.25 -20.64 19.48
C LEU A 196 -19.56 -19.76 18.27
N GLN A 197 -19.02 -20.09 17.10
CA GLN A 197 -19.27 -19.37 15.86
C GLN A 197 -20.75 -19.45 15.44
N ALA A 198 -21.39 -20.63 15.53
CA ALA A 198 -22.80 -20.80 15.22
C ALA A 198 -23.72 -20.03 16.19
N ILE A 199 -23.41 -20.03 17.48
CA ILE A 199 -24.17 -19.29 18.51
C ILE A 199 -24.09 -17.78 18.25
N VAL A 200 -22.87 -17.25 18.00
CA VAL A 200 -22.67 -15.83 17.71
C VAL A 200 -23.37 -15.42 16.42
N GLN A 201 -23.28 -16.24 15.37
CA GLN A 201 -23.96 -15.96 14.10
C GLN A 201 -25.49 -15.94 14.25
N SER A 202 -26.07 -16.89 15.00
CA SER A 202 -27.52 -16.90 15.26
C SER A 202 -27.99 -15.73 16.15
N ILE A 203 -27.14 -15.22 17.06
CA ILE A 203 -27.43 -14.00 17.83
C ILE A 203 -27.39 -12.75 16.93
N LEU A 204 -26.44 -12.67 16.00
CA LEU A 204 -26.27 -11.53 15.09
C LEU A 204 -27.36 -11.45 14.01
N THR A 205 -27.84 -12.61 13.54
CA THR A 205 -28.88 -12.72 12.49
C THR A 205 -30.31 -12.56 13.00
N SER A 206 -30.54 -12.74 14.31
CA SER A 206 -31.89 -12.69 14.91
C SER A 206 -32.38 -11.27 15.26
N GLY A 207 -31.64 -10.21 14.89
CA GLY A 207 -32.09 -8.82 15.00
C GLY A 207 -32.15 -8.23 16.41
N ILE A 208 -31.79 -9.00 17.45
CA ILE A 208 -31.82 -8.57 18.86
C ILE A 208 -30.76 -7.50 19.19
N LEU A 209 -29.76 -7.30 18.31
CA LEU A 209 -28.65 -6.38 18.51
C LEU A 209 -28.99 -4.89 18.27
N LEU A 210 -30.26 -4.54 18.03
CA LEU A 210 -30.69 -3.13 18.02
C LEU A 210 -30.56 -2.46 19.41
N THR A 211 -30.31 -3.22 20.48
CA THR A 211 -30.23 -2.71 21.86
C THR A 211 -28.90 -2.99 22.59
N VAL A 212 -27.91 -3.59 21.93
CA VAL A 212 -26.65 -4.03 22.58
C VAL A 212 -25.51 -3.07 22.25
N THR A 213 -24.96 -2.42 23.27
CA THR A 213 -23.80 -1.55 23.14
C THR A 213 -22.52 -2.35 22.87
N VAL A 214 -21.61 -1.79 22.07
CA VAL A 214 -20.30 -2.38 21.72
C VAL A 214 -19.52 -2.83 22.97
N SER A 215 -19.62 -2.09 24.08
CA SER A 215 -18.99 -2.43 25.36
C SER A 215 -19.40 -3.79 25.91
N ARG A 216 -20.67 -4.21 25.76
CA ARG A 216 -21.18 -5.48 26.29
C ARG A 216 -20.74 -6.67 25.44
N LEU A 217 -20.57 -6.46 24.13
CA LEU A 217 -20.03 -7.47 23.22
C LEU A 217 -18.53 -7.72 23.47
N VAL A 218 -17.79 -6.65 23.77
CA VAL A 218 -16.38 -6.72 24.17
C VAL A 218 -16.22 -7.45 25.51
N SER A 219 -17.07 -7.17 26.50
CA SER A 219 -17.04 -7.90 27.79
C SER A 219 -17.32 -9.40 27.64
N LEU A 220 -18.23 -9.79 26.74
CA LEU A 220 -18.51 -11.20 26.43
C LEU A 220 -17.30 -11.88 25.78
N LEU A 221 -16.69 -11.23 24.78
CA LEU A 221 -15.49 -11.71 24.11
C LEU A 221 -14.31 -11.84 25.08
N GLN A 222 -14.12 -10.84 25.94
CA GLN A 222 -13.07 -10.84 26.95
C GLN A 222 -13.27 -11.95 27.98
N ALA A 223 -14.50 -12.20 28.43
CA ALA A 223 -14.81 -13.30 29.36
C ALA A 223 -14.57 -14.69 28.72
N ILE A 224 -14.95 -14.88 27.46
CA ILE A 224 -14.71 -16.13 26.71
C ILE A 224 -13.21 -16.38 26.56
N VAL A 225 -12.45 -15.35 26.15
CA VAL A 225 -10.99 -15.42 25.99
C VAL A 225 -10.29 -15.66 27.32
N GLN A 226 -10.72 -15.00 28.39
CA GLN A 226 -10.15 -15.17 29.73
C GLN A 226 -10.42 -16.58 30.31
N SER A 227 -11.62 -17.13 30.10
CA SER A 227 -11.93 -18.52 30.49
C SER A 227 -11.10 -19.54 29.70
N ILE A 228 -10.79 -19.29 28.41
CA ILE A 228 -9.92 -20.14 27.60
C ILE A 228 -8.45 -20.07 28.07
N LEU A 229 -7.99 -18.89 28.46
CA LEU A 229 -6.61 -18.65 28.92
C LEU A 229 -6.36 -19.23 30.31
N THR A 230 -7.36 -19.21 31.20
CA THR A 230 -7.23 -19.66 32.60
C THR A 230 -7.41 -21.17 32.79
N SER A 231 -8.05 -21.88 31.86
CA SER A 231 -8.35 -23.31 31.99
C SER A 231 -7.20 -24.26 31.62
N GLY A 232 -5.98 -23.75 31.39
CA GLY A 232 -4.78 -24.58 31.17
C GLY A 232 -4.74 -25.35 29.84
N ILE A 233 -5.64 -25.03 28.90
CA ILE A 233 -5.80 -25.71 27.59
C ILE A 233 -4.71 -25.30 26.57
N LEU A 234 -3.86 -24.34 26.93
CA LEU A 234 -2.85 -23.75 26.05
C LEU A 234 -1.75 -24.72 25.57
N LEU A 235 -1.72 -25.97 26.04
CA LEU A 235 -0.82 -27.00 25.51
C LEU A 235 -1.28 -27.63 24.18
N THR A 236 -2.52 -27.40 23.72
CA THR A 236 -3.01 -28.01 22.46
C THR A 236 -3.74 -27.04 21.51
N VAL A 237 -3.90 -25.76 21.88
CA VAL A 237 -4.51 -24.73 21.02
C VAL A 237 -3.43 -23.83 20.43
N THR A 238 -3.22 -23.91 19.11
CA THR A 238 -2.32 -22.98 18.41
C THR A 238 -2.94 -21.58 18.29
N VAL A 239 -2.12 -20.55 18.50
CA VAL A 239 -2.47 -19.12 18.43
C VAL A 239 -3.26 -18.77 17.16
N SER A 240 -2.95 -19.41 16.02
CA SER A 240 -3.65 -19.17 14.76
C SER A 240 -5.16 -19.46 14.80
N ARG A 241 -5.60 -20.41 15.63
CA ARG A 241 -7.01 -20.81 15.71
C ARG A 241 -7.84 -19.86 16.57
N LEU A 242 -7.23 -19.26 17.59
CA LEU A 242 -7.84 -18.19 18.38
C LEU A 242 -8.01 -16.92 17.54
N VAL A 243 -7.01 -16.64 16.70
CA VAL A 243 -7.04 -15.54 15.73
C VAL A 243 -8.15 -15.75 14.69
N SER A 244 -8.32 -16.94 14.12
CA SER A 244 -9.41 -17.21 13.17
C SER A 244 -10.81 -17.05 13.76
N LEU A 245 -11.02 -17.42 15.03
CA LEU A 245 -12.30 -17.21 15.72
C LEU A 245 -12.57 -15.72 15.95
N LEU A 246 -11.56 -14.97 16.42
CA LEU A 246 -11.67 -13.52 16.59
C LEU A 246 -11.92 -12.81 15.25
N GLN A 247 -11.25 -13.23 14.20
CA GLN A 247 -11.37 -12.65 12.86
C GLN A 247 -12.74 -12.93 12.23
N ALA A 248 -13.31 -14.12 12.44
CA ALA A 248 -14.67 -14.45 11.99
C ALA A 248 -15.74 -13.66 12.76
N ILE A 249 -15.57 -13.47 14.08
CA ILE A 249 -16.48 -12.65 14.89
C ILE A 249 -16.41 -11.17 14.45
N VAL A 250 -15.21 -10.65 14.23
CA VAL A 250 -15.00 -9.28 13.74
C VAL A 250 -15.58 -9.09 12.34
N GLN A 251 -15.42 -10.06 11.43
CA GLN A 251 -15.99 -10.02 10.08
C GLN A 251 -17.53 -10.04 10.07
N SER A 252 -18.16 -10.84 10.96
CA SER A 252 -19.62 -10.83 11.12
C SER A 252 -20.14 -9.54 11.77
N ILE A 253 -19.34 -8.85 12.59
CA ILE A 253 -19.68 -7.53 13.12
C ILE A 253 -19.57 -6.47 12.00
N LEU A 254 -18.51 -6.52 11.18
CA LEU A 254 -18.25 -5.60 10.07
C LEU A 254 -19.30 -5.65 8.96
N THR A 255 -19.81 -6.84 8.65
CA THR A 255 -20.81 -7.03 7.58
C THR A 255 -22.23 -6.57 7.95
N SER A 256 -22.51 -6.28 9.22
CA SER A 256 -23.85 -5.93 9.70
C SER A 256 -24.26 -4.45 9.50
N GLY A 257 -23.40 -3.61 8.89
CA GLY A 257 -23.72 -2.21 8.56
C GLY A 257 -23.78 -1.24 9.75
N ILE A 258 -23.68 -1.74 10.98
CA ILE A 258 -23.73 -0.94 12.22
C ILE A 258 -22.49 -0.04 12.35
N ILE A 259 -21.33 -0.49 11.88
CA ILE A 259 -20.06 0.25 12.01
C ILE A 259 -20.09 1.61 11.30
N LEU A 260 -20.82 1.78 10.19
CA LEU A 260 -20.82 3.07 9.49
C LEU A 260 -21.51 4.16 10.34
N ILE A 261 -22.62 3.83 10.99
CA ILE A 261 -23.34 4.74 11.89
C ILE A 261 -22.53 4.97 13.17
N THR A 262 -21.89 3.93 13.72
CA THR A 262 -21.06 4.06 14.93
C THR A 262 -19.74 4.77 14.67
N VAL A 263 -19.14 4.67 13.48
CA VAL A 263 -17.90 5.36 13.09
C VAL A 263 -18.17 6.83 12.82
N THR A 264 -19.27 7.18 12.17
CA THR A 264 -19.68 8.59 12.03
C THR A 264 -19.98 9.21 13.40
N ILE A 265 -20.65 8.51 14.31
CA ILE A 265 -20.87 8.98 15.70
C ILE A 265 -19.56 8.98 16.52
N PHE A 266 -18.68 7.99 16.35
CA PHE A 266 -17.39 7.92 17.03
C PHE A 266 -16.48 9.07 16.60
N ILE A 267 -16.43 9.41 15.32
CA ILE A 267 -15.67 10.56 14.80
C ILE A 267 -16.26 11.88 15.32
N LEU A 268 -17.59 12.05 15.28
CA LEU A 268 -18.27 13.26 15.78
C LEU A 268 -18.12 13.48 17.31
N VAL A 269 -17.94 12.41 18.09
CA VAL A 269 -17.82 12.45 19.57
C VAL A 269 -16.36 12.25 20.04
N SER A 270 -15.41 12.03 19.13
CA SER A 270 -14.00 11.86 19.49
C SER A 270 -13.37 13.17 19.96
N LEU A 271 -12.54 13.07 20.99
CA LEU A 271 -11.64 14.14 21.44
C LEU A 271 -10.35 14.13 20.59
N PRO A 272 -9.69 15.27 20.29
CA PRO A 272 -8.37 15.31 19.68
C PRO A 272 -7.36 14.37 20.38
N GLN A 273 -7.45 14.22 21.70
CA GLN A 273 -6.63 13.26 22.46
C GLN A 273 -6.81 11.81 21.97
N ALA A 274 -8.05 11.39 21.67
CA ALA A 274 -8.35 10.05 21.18
C ALA A 274 -7.81 9.84 19.76
N ILE A 275 -7.86 10.88 18.90
CA ILE A 275 -7.30 10.87 17.55
C ILE A 275 -5.79 10.74 17.61
N VAL A 276 -5.12 11.59 18.40
CA VAL A 276 -3.66 11.54 18.61
C VAL A 276 -3.26 10.16 19.13
N GLN A 277 -3.91 9.64 20.16
CA GLN A 277 -3.59 8.32 20.70
C GLN A 277 -3.80 7.19 19.69
N SER A 278 -4.85 7.26 18.88
CA SER A 278 -5.09 6.31 17.79
C SER A 278 -3.93 6.32 16.78
N ILE A 279 -3.50 7.51 16.35
CA ILE A 279 -2.39 7.68 15.42
C ILE A 279 -1.08 7.14 16.02
N LEU A 280 -0.76 7.50 17.27
CA LEU A 280 0.47 7.04 17.95
C LEU A 280 0.49 5.53 18.18
N THR A 281 -0.66 4.90 18.40
CA THR A 281 -0.76 3.43 18.60
C THR A 281 -0.90 2.64 17.31
N SER A 282 -1.23 3.28 16.19
CA SER A 282 -1.38 2.63 14.88
C SER A 282 -0.08 2.04 14.31
N GLY A 283 1.07 2.48 14.82
CA GLY A 283 2.40 2.12 14.29
C GLY A 283 2.79 2.88 13.02
N ARG A 284 1.95 3.80 12.50
CA ARG A 284 2.22 4.57 11.28
C ARG A 284 3.39 5.56 11.40
N LEU A 285 3.61 6.14 12.58
CA LEU A 285 4.74 7.05 12.83
C LEU A 285 6.06 6.30 13.04
N GLY A 286 5.98 5.05 13.49
CA GLY A 286 7.12 4.24 13.89
C GLY A 286 6.85 3.48 15.19
N PRO A 287 7.71 2.52 15.55
CA PRO A 287 7.56 1.71 16.76
C PRO A 287 8.02 2.46 18.03
N ASN A 288 7.63 1.93 19.20
CA ASN A 288 8.20 2.27 20.51
C ASN A 288 8.12 3.74 20.96
N ILE A 289 7.05 4.46 20.61
CA ILE A 289 6.81 5.83 21.08
C ILE A 289 6.59 5.83 22.59
N GLN A 290 7.49 6.48 23.33
CA GLN A 290 7.46 6.60 24.79
C GLN A 290 6.82 7.94 25.21
N TYR A 291 7.15 9.02 24.51
CA TYR A 291 6.76 10.38 24.88
C TYR A 291 5.44 10.82 24.22
N LYS A 292 4.36 10.06 24.46
CA LYS A 292 3.05 10.30 23.82
C LYS A 292 2.43 11.66 24.18
N GLY A 293 2.64 12.12 25.41
CA GLY A 293 2.14 13.41 25.89
C GLY A 293 2.79 14.64 25.24
N CYS A 294 3.84 14.46 24.43
CA CYS A 294 4.50 15.55 23.72
C CYS A 294 3.76 16.00 22.45
N TYR A 295 2.82 15.19 21.96
CA TYR A 295 2.11 15.44 20.70
C TYR A 295 0.85 16.27 20.91
N GLY A 296 0.59 17.19 19.99
CA GLY A 296 -0.63 18.00 19.89
C GLY A 296 -1.14 18.03 18.45
N LEU A 297 -2.37 18.50 18.28
CA LEU A 297 -3.01 18.61 16.97
C LEU A 297 -3.16 20.09 16.60
N LEU A 298 -2.61 20.48 15.46
CA LEU A 298 -2.67 21.83 14.92
C LEU A 298 -3.66 21.88 13.76
N LEU A 299 -4.62 22.80 13.81
CA LEU A 299 -5.48 23.15 12.69
C LEU A 299 -4.90 24.40 12.00
N LYS A 300 -4.64 24.32 10.70
CA LYS A 300 -4.07 25.41 9.90
C LYS A 300 -4.99 25.74 8.73
N HIS A 301 -5.25 27.02 8.51
CA HIS A 301 -5.90 27.48 7.29
C HIS A 301 -4.87 27.63 6.18
N LEU A 302 -5.18 27.13 4.98
CA LEU A 302 -4.21 27.06 3.86
C LEU A 302 -4.05 28.39 3.12
N LYS A 303 -5.02 29.31 3.24
CA LYS A 303 -5.04 30.58 2.50
C LYS A 303 -4.73 31.81 3.36
N SER A 304 -4.60 31.64 4.67
CA SER A 304 -4.26 32.72 5.61
C SER A 304 -3.24 32.24 6.64
N ASP A 305 -2.69 33.16 7.42
CA ASP A 305 -1.79 32.83 8.54
C ASP A 305 -2.54 32.33 9.78
N GLU A 306 -3.80 31.92 9.64
CA GLU A 306 -4.63 31.47 10.75
C GLU A 306 -4.28 30.03 11.13
N LEU A 307 -4.00 29.84 12.43
CA LEU A 307 -3.68 28.54 13.01
C LEU A 307 -4.20 28.45 14.44
N HIS A 308 -4.73 27.27 14.77
CA HIS A 308 -5.36 26.97 16.06
C HIS A 308 -4.85 25.64 16.57
N TRP A 309 -4.23 25.63 17.74
CA TRP A 309 -3.92 24.39 18.42
C TRP A 309 -5.18 23.84 19.09
N LEU A 310 -5.54 22.62 18.73
CA LEU A 310 -6.76 21.98 19.18
C LEU A 310 -6.52 21.37 20.56
N HIS A 311 -7.15 21.96 21.56
CA HIS A 311 -7.07 21.48 22.93
C HIS A 311 -7.57 20.03 23.04
N PRO A 312 -6.91 19.14 23.82
CA PRO A 312 -7.27 17.74 23.95
C PRO A 312 -8.74 17.47 24.32
N ASP A 313 -9.36 18.37 25.09
CA ASP A 313 -10.74 18.27 25.56
C ASP A 313 -11.81 18.86 24.63
N LEU A 314 -11.45 19.38 23.45
CA LEU A 314 -12.45 19.78 22.45
C LEU A 314 -13.07 18.54 21.83
N THR A 315 -14.32 18.61 21.38
CA THR A 315 -14.91 17.57 20.52
C THR A 315 -14.73 17.93 19.05
N VAL A 316 -14.68 16.95 18.15
CA VAL A 316 -14.63 17.22 16.70
C VAL A 316 -15.79 18.11 16.25
N GLY A 317 -17.01 17.91 16.77
CA GLY A 317 -18.14 18.79 16.48
C GLY A 317 -17.94 20.24 16.94
N GLU A 318 -17.28 20.47 18.07
CA GLU A 318 -16.91 21.83 18.51
C GLU A 318 -15.85 22.45 17.59
N VAL A 319 -14.92 21.66 17.06
CA VAL A 319 -13.91 22.13 16.09
C VAL A 319 -14.56 22.53 14.76
N GLU A 320 -15.43 21.67 14.22
CA GLU A 320 -16.20 21.93 13.00
C GLU A 320 -17.04 23.21 13.13
N GLN A 321 -17.78 23.32 14.23
CA GLN A 321 -18.64 24.49 14.48
C GLN A 321 -17.85 25.77 14.66
N ARG A 322 -16.69 25.71 15.35
CA ARG A 322 -15.96 26.90 15.77
C ARG A 322 -15.02 27.46 14.71
N TYR A 323 -14.37 26.59 13.95
CA TYR A 323 -13.33 27.00 12.99
C TYR A 323 -13.77 26.74 11.55
N GLU A 324 -14.32 25.56 11.26
CA GLU A 324 -14.61 25.16 9.89
C GLU A 324 -15.92 25.74 9.34
N SER A 325 -16.87 26.13 10.20
CA SER A 325 -18.17 26.66 9.78
C SER A 325 -18.13 27.91 8.88
N HIS A 326 -17.02 28.66 8.92
CA HIS A 326 -16.85 29.91 8.18
C HIS A 326 -16.16 29.72 6.81
N HIS A 327 -15.59 28.54 6.55
CA HIS A 327 -14.74 28.24 5.40
C HIS A 327 -15.04 26.85 4.83
N VAL A 328 -14.54 26.54 3.63
CA VAL A 328 -14.73 25.19 3.07
C VAL A 328 -13.73 24.24 3.73
N GLU A 329 -14.15 23.01 4.07
CA GLU A 329 -13.29 21.99 4.72
C GLU A 329 -11.94 21.81 4.01
N ALA A 330 -11.91 21.84 2.68
CA ALA A 330 -10.69 21.72 1.87
C ALA A 330 -9.68 22.88 2.03
N GLU A 331 -10.06 23.97 2.70
CA GLU A 331 -9.16 25.09 3.03
C GLU A 331 -8.45 24.90 4.37
N TRP A 332 -8.80 23.86 5.13
CA TRP A 332 -8.22 23.53 6.43
C TRP A 332 -7.34 22.28 6.36
N ARG A 333 -6.29 22.26 7.19
CA ARG A 333 -5.37 21.14 7.31
C ARG A 333 -5.10 20.82 8.78
N TYR A 334 -5.16 19.55 9.12
CA TYR A 334 -4.81 19.03 10.44
C TYR A 334 -3.38 18.48 10.42
N ASP A 335 -2.50 19.07 11.23
CA ASP A 335 -1.12 18.64 11.41
C ASP A 335 -0.94 18.05 12.80
N LEU A 336 -0.59 16.77 12.89
CA LEU A 336 -0.02 16.20 14.12
C LEU A 336 1.38 16.80 14.31
N ARG A 337 1.71 17.27 15.51
CA ARG A 337 2.98 17.92 15.80
C ARG A 337 3.45 17.64 17.22
N VAL A 338 4.76 17.62 17.43
CA VAL A 338 5.35 17.68 18.78
C VAL A 338 5.31 19.13 19.24
N ARG A 339 4.58 19.38 20.33
CA ARG A 339 4.38 20.71 20.91
C ARG A 339 4.99 20.84 22.30
N TYR A 340 4.76 19.86 23.16
CA TYR A 340 5.16 19.92 24.57
C TYR A 340 6.54 19.29 24.73
N ILE A 341 7.58 20.10 24.48
CA ILE A 341 8.96 19.63 24.43
C ILE A 341 9.53 19.56 25.86
N PRO A 342 10.04 18.41 26.33
CA PRO A 342 10.51 18.28 27.71
C PRO A 342 11.88 18.93 27.92
N VAL A 343 12.21 19.27 29.18
CA VAL A 343 13.58 19.72 29.53
C VAL A 343 14.60 18.66 29.10
N ASN A 344 15.70 19.09 28.49
CA ASN A 344 16.74 18.24 27.91
C ASN A 344 16.18 17.26 26.87
N PHE A 345 15.27 17.72 25.99
CA PHE A 345 14.61 16.87 25.00
C PHE A 345 15.59 16.06 24.13
N LEU A 346 16.78 16.59 23.82
CA LEU A 346 17.79 15.88 23.03
C LEU A 346 18.34 14.63 23.72
N GLU A 347 18.29 14.54 25.05
CA GLU A 347 18.68 13.33 25.78
C GLU A 347 17.50 12.36 25.85
N LYS A 348 16.32 12.88 26.21
CA LYS A 348 15.08 12.10 26.33
C LYS A 348 14.65 11.46 25.02
N PHE A 349 14.61 12.21 23.93
CA PHE A 349 14.17 11.71 22.63
C PHE A 349 15.17 10.74 21.99
N LYS A 350 16.43 10.66 22.43
CA LYS A 350 17.33 9.60 21.94
C LYS A 350 16.87 8.20 22.32
N GLU A 351 16.19 8.08 23.46
CA GLU A 351 15.59 6.82 23.92
C GLU A 351 14.31 6.47 23.13
N ASP A 352 13.75 7.44 22.40
CA ASP A 352 12.57 7.34 21.53
C ASP A 352 12.91 7.84 20.12
N SER A 353 13.62 7.00 19.36
CA SER A 353 14.11 7.33 18.02
C SER A 353 13.01 7.74 17.04
N THR A 354 11.78 7.26 17.23
CA THR A 354 10.60 7.65 16.45
C THR A 354 10.24 9.11 16.73
N THR A 355 10.10 9.50 18.00
CA THR A 355 9.79 10.89 18.38
C THR A 355 10.93 11.84 18.00
N LEU A 356 12.21 11.43 18.16
CA LEU A 356 13.35 12.24 17.72
C LEU A 356 13.33 12.51 16.21
N LEU A 357 13.10 11.48 15.41
CA LEU A 357 13.04 11.61 13.96
C LEU A 357 11.84 12.46 13.52
N TYR A 358 10.69 12.26 14.15
CA TYR A 358 9.48 13.02 13.86
C TYR A 358 9.67 14.51 14.18
N PHE A 359 10.19 14.81 15.37
CA PHE A 359 10.49 16.19 15.77
C PHE A 359 11.57 16.83 14.88
N TYR A 360 12.59 16.07 14.48
CA TYR A 360 13.58 16.52 13.50
C TYR A 360 12.93 16.91 12.16
N GLN A 361 12.05 16.06 11.62
CA GLN A 361 11.35 16.34 10.37
C GLN A 361 10.47 17.59 10.48
N GLN A 362 9.77 17.74 11.60
CA GLN A 362 8.97 18.92 11.90
C GLN A 362 9.81 20.20 11.89
N VAL A 363 10.89 20.25 12.69
CA VAL A 363 11.76 21.43 12.80
C VAL A 363 12.49 21.71 11.48
N ARG A 364 12.89 20.67 10.74
CA ARG A 364 13.47 20.84 9.40
C ARG A 364 12.46 21.47 8.43
N SER A 365 11.20 21.05 8.48
CA SER A 365 10.12 21.61 7.66
C SER A 365 9.94 23.09 7.97
N ASP A 366 9.86 23.45 9.26
CA ASP A 366 9.72 24.85 9.69
C ASP A 366 10.94 25.70 9.28
N TYR A 367 12.15 25.14 9.42
CA TYR A 367 13.36 25.79 8.95
C TYR A 367 13.29 26.09 7.45
N MET A 368 12.94 25.11 6.62
CA MET A 368 12.84 25.29 5.16
C MET A 368 11.79 26.32 4.79
N GLN A 369 10.64 26.32 5.47
CA GLN A 369 9.52 27.20 5.16
C GLN A 369 9.75 28.65 5.60
N TYR A 370 10.29 28.88 6.81
CA TYR A 370 10.29 30.22 7.42
C TYR A 370 11.68 30.85 7.63
N HIS A 371 12.75 30.05 7.59
CA HIS A 371 14.09 30.46 8.07
C HIS A 371 15.24 30.24 7.07
N ALA A 372 15.12 29.34 6.10
CA ALA A 372 16.22 28.98 5.20
C ALA A 372 16.77 30.16 4.40
N SER A 373 15.94 31.14 4.05
CA SER A 373 16.35 32.38 3.37
C SER A 373 16.91 33.46 4.29
N LYS A 374 16.86 33.27 5.62
CA LYS A 374 17.25 34.25 6.65
C LYS A 374 18.56 33.90 7.36
N VAL A 375 19.00 32.65 7.27
CA VAL A 375 20.27 32.20 7.84
C VAL A 375 21.45 32.56 6.93
N SER A 376 22.67 32.60 7.49
CA SER A 376 23.87 32.80 6.68
C SER A 376 24.11 31.63 5.72
N ASP A 377 24.73 31.90 4.57
CA ASP A 377 25.11 30.87 3.59
C ASP A 377 25.91 29.74 4.23
N GLY A 378 26.81 30.07 5.17
CA GLY A 378 27.61 29.10 5.90
C GLY A 378 26.76 28.15 6.76
N MET A 379 25.76 28.67 7.47
CA MET A 379 24.84 27.86 8.29
C MET A 379 23.90 27.03 7.41
N ALA A 380 23.30 27.63 6.38
CA ALA A 380 22.43 26.91 5.43
C ALA A 380 23.16 25.72 4.82
N LEU A 381 24.41 25.93 4.45
CA LEU A 381 25.29 24.93 3.89
C LEU A 381 25.63 23.82 4.88
N GLN A 382 25.90 24.14 6.15
CA GLN A 382 26.10 23.13 7.21
C GLN A 382 24.86 22.27 7.44
N LEU A 383 23.69 22.90 7.60
CA LEU A 383 22.41 22.22 7.80
C LEU A 383 22.06 21.33 6.60
N GLY A 384 22.26 21.83 5.38
CA GLY A 384 22.07 21.08 4.14
C GLY A 384 22.96 19.83 4.06
N CYS A 385 24.22 19.93 4.46
CA CYS A 385 25.12 18.77 4.45
C CYS A 385 24.83 17.74 5.55
N LEU A 386 24.34 18.17 6.71
CA LEU A 386 23.82 17.25 7.73
C LEU A 386 22.61 16.47 7.19
N GLU A 387 21.69 17.12 6.47
CA GLU A 387 20.55 16.44 5.84
C GLU A 387 21.01 15.50 4.72
N ILE A 388 21.95 15.89 3.85
CA ILE A 388 22.50 15.01 2.81
C ILE A 388 23.12 13.77 3.46
N ARG A 389 23.96 13.92 4.48
CA ARG A 389 24.58 12.77 5.15
C ARG A 389 23.54 11.87 5.80
N ARG A 390 22.55 12.44 6.50
CA ARG A 390 21.46 11.71 7.15
C ARG A 390 20.63 10.94 6.12
N PHE A 391 20.27 11.59 5.01
CA PHE A 391 19.46 11.03 3.94
C PHE A 391 20.18 9.88 3.23
N TYR A 392 21.49 10.04 2.95
CA TYR A 392 22.33 9.00 2.34
C TYR A 392 23.06 8.14 3.37
N LYS A 393 22.37 7.71 4.44
CA LYS A 393 22.98 6.98 5.56
C LYS A 393 23.81 5.74 5.13
N ASP A 394 23.36 5.04 4.09
CA ASP A 394 23.97 3.80 3.58
C ASP A 394 25.05 4.02 2.50
N MET A 395 25.26 5.25 2.04
CA MET A 395 26.29 5.54 1.05
C MET A 395 27.69 5.56 1.69
N ASN A 396 28.62 4.81 1.09
CA ASN A 396 30.01 4.78 1.55
C ASN A 396 30.66 6.19 1.50
N SER A 397 31.53 6.48 2.46
CA SER A 397 32.14 7.81 2.62
C SER A 397 33.00 8.25 1.43
N ARG A 398 33.53 7.32 0.62
CA ARG A 398 34.40 7.64 -0.54
C ARG A 398 33.63 8.29 -1.72
N PRO A 399 32.52 7.73 -2.22
CA PRO A 399 31.65 8.41 -3.18
C PRO A 399 31.07 9.73 -2.64
N LEU A 400 30.63 9.73 -1.37
CA LEU A 400 30.05 10.91 -0.73
C LEU A 400 31.07 12.07 -0.63
N ARG A 401 32.35 11.77 -0.36
CA ARG A 401 33.45 12.74 -0.36
C ARG A 401 33.78 13.31 -1.75
N LYS A 402 33.40 12.65 -2.84
CA LYS A 402 33.53 13.20 -4.20
C LYS A 402 32.37 14.12 -4.57
N LEU A 403 31.19 13.88 -3.97
CA LEU A 403 29.98 14.67 -4.20
C LEU A 403 29.95 15.95 -3.34
N ILE A 404 30.72 16.00 -2.24
CA ILE A 404 30.68 17.08 -1.25
C ILE A 404 32.07 17.72 -1.10
N THR A 405 32.15 19.06 -1.11
CA THR A 405 33.37 19.90 -1.09
C THR A 405 34.28 19.69 0.15
N GLN A 406 35.49 20.29 0.14
CA GLN A 406 36.52 20.13 1.18
C GLN A 406 36.04 20.43 2.61
N THR A 407 35.05 21.32 2.77
CA THR A 407 34.41 21.73 4.05
C THR A 407 33.68 20.60 4.79
N PHE A 408 33.39 19.46 4.13
CA PHE A 408 32.39 18.49 4.63
C PHE A 408 32.89 17.08 4.90
N GLN A 409 34.19 16.84 4.73
CA GLN A 409 34.80 15.55 5.12
C GLN A 409 34.53 15.22 6.60
N GLN A 410 34.33 16.24 7.44
CA GLN A 410 33.99 16.12 8.86
C GLN A 410 32.59 15.53 9.15
N TYR A 411 31.64 15.62 8.21
CA TYR A 411 30.29 15.09 8.40
C TYR A 411 30.10 13.70 7.78
N ALA A 412 31.00 13.29 6.86
CA ALA A 412 30.89 12.06 6.10
C ALA A 412 30.88 10.77 6.96
N THR A 413 31.35 10.84 8.21
CA THR A 413 31.42 9.70 9.13
C THR A 413 30.24 9.61 10.09
N LEU A 414 29.35 10.61 10.12
CA LEU A 414 28.27 10.67 11.10
C LEU A 414 27.19 9.63 10.83
N LYS A 415 26.58 9.14 11.90
CA LYS A 415 25.36 8.33 11.85
C LYS A 415 24.11 9.22 11.77
N GLU A 416 22.97 8.63 11.40
CA GLU A 416 21.69 9.33 11.24
C GLU A 416 21.30 10.13 12.51
N GLU A 417 21.37 9.51 13.68
CA GLU A 417 21.07 10.17 14.97
C GLU A 417 22.04 11.33 15.27
N GLU A 418 23.34 11.13 15.04
CA GLU A 418 24.36 12.17 15.23
C GLU A 418 24.14 13.36 14.30
N CYS A 419 23.67 13.12 13.07
CA CYS A 419 23.32 14.18 12.14
C CYS A 419 22.16 15.02 12.67
N MET A 420 21.10 14.38 13.19
CA MET A 420 19.93 15.08 13.76
C MET A 420 20.33 15.91 14.99
N VAL A 421 21.12 15.35 15.90
CA VAL A 421 21.59 16.07 17.10
C VAL A 421 22.45 17.27 16.71
N ARG A 422 23.35 17.12 15.72
CA ARG A 422 24.14 18.26 15.23
C ARG A 422 23.29 19.30 14.52
N PHE A 423 22.27 18.88 13.78
CA PHE A 423 21.33 19.79 13.12
C PHE A 423 20.64 20.68 14.15
N PHE A 424 20.10 20.10 15.23
CA PHE A 424 19.50 20.88 16.31
C PHE A 424 20.53 21.84 16.93
N LYS A 425 21.72 21.37 17.29
CA LYS A 425 22.77 22.22 17.89
C LYS A 425 23.14 23.42 17.01
N THR A 426 23.31 23.21 15.70
CA THR A 426 23.62 24.28 14.76
C THR A 426 22.45 25.24 14.59
N LEU A 427 21.22 24.74 14.50
CA LEU A 427 20.03 25.58 14.31
C LEU A 427 19.69 26.41 15.55
N THR A 428 19.97 25.92 16.76
CA THR A 428 19.73 26.64 18.02
C THR A 428 20.56 27.91 18.17
N GLU A 429 21.65 28.07 17.42
CA GLU A 429 22.40 29.32 17.35
C GLU A 429 21.59 30.46 16.69
N PHE A 430 20.56 30.12 15.89
CA PHE A 430 19.72 31.07 15.17
C PHE A 430 18.29 31.14 15.72
N ILE A 431 17.66 29.99 16.02
CA ILE A 431 16.30 29.91 16.55
C ILE A 431 16.18 28.94 17.72
N ASN A 432 15.45 29.32 18.77
CA ASN A 432 15.09 28.36 19.81
C ASN A 432 13.96 27.46 19.29
N VAL A 433 14.18 26.15 19.34
CA VAL A 433 13.25 25.14 18.80
C VAL A 433 12.33 24.55 19.88
N ASP A 434 12.63 24.86 21.15
CA ASP A 434 11.98 24.34 22.36
C ASP A 434 11.21 25.41 23.14
N GLU A 435 11.04 26.60 22.55
CA GLU A 435 10.35 27.73 23.14
C GLU A 435 9.46 28.45 22.10
N GLU A 436 8.26 28.85 22.50
CA GLU A 436 7.37 29.70 21.72
C GLU A 436 7.37 31.13 22.31
N VAL A 437 7.39 32.15 21.45
CA VAL A 437 7.48 33.56 21.85
C VAL A 437 6.20 34.30 21.44
N TYR A 438 5.58 34.97 22.41
CA TYR A 438 4.30 35.63 22.27
C TYR A 438 4.39 37.11 22.65
N PRO A 439 4.17 38.05 21.71
CA PRO A 439 4.10 39.48 22.05
C PRO A 439 2.79 39.80 22.78
N CYS A 440 2.87 40.34 23.99
CA CYS A 440 1.71 40.58 24.85
C CYS A 440 1.91 41.77 25.80
N GLU A 441 0.87 42.17 26.50
CA GLU A 441 0.94 43.17 27.57
C GLU A 441 0.68 42.51 28.93
N LEU A 442 1.58 42.67 29.89
CA LEU A 442 1.34 42.26 31.27
C LEU A 442 0.55 43.34 32.01
N VAL A 443 -0.52 42.95 32.69
CA VAL A 443 -1.43 43.86 33.39
C VAL A 443 -1.23 43.72 34.90
N GLN A 444 -0.49 44.66 35.51
CA GLN A 444 -0.25 44.70 36.96
C GLN A 444 -0.44 46.13 37.50
N GLY A 445 -1.65 46.68 37.31
CA GLY A 445 -2.02 48.07 37.64
C GLY A 445 -1.66 49.08 36.54
N TRP A 446 -0.68 48.77 35.71
CA TRP A 446 -0.32 49.45 34.45
C TRP A 446 0.03 48.36 33.41
N SER A 447 -0.17 48.65 32.13
CA SER A 447 0.11 47.70 31.05
C SER A 447 1.55 47.84 30.56
N LEU A 448 2.30 46.74 30.57
CA LEU A 448 3.68 46.68 30.08
C LEU A 448 3.78 45.73 28.88
N SER A 449 4.09 46.27 27.71
CA SER A 449 4.31 45.48 26.49
C SER A 449 5.64 44.73 26.55
N VAL A 450 5.60 43.40 26.38
CA VAL A 450 6.75 42.48 26.45
C VAL A 450 6.58 41.28 25.53
N GLU A 451 7.64 40.50 25.35
CA GLU A 451 7.59 39.17 24.76
C GLU A 451 7.58 38.11 25.88
N LEU A 452 6.54 37.28 25.91
CA LEU A 452 6.45 36.12 26.78
C LEU A 452 7.09 34.91 26.08
N VAL A 453 8.06 34.30 26.74
CA VAL A 453 8.78 33.11 26.25
C VAL A 453 8.29 31.91 27.06
N ILE A 454 7.60 30.99 26.41
CA ILE A 454 7.01 29.80 27.02
C ILE A 454 7.72 28.57 26.47
N GLY A 455 8.21 27.72 27.36
CA GLY A 455 8.83 26.44 27.01
C GLY A 455 9.09 25.64 28.28
N ALA A 456 9.78 24.51 28.18
CA ALA A 456 9.96 23.56 29.29
C ALA A 456 10.55 24.17 30.58
N ARG A 457 11.24 25.32 30.48
CA ARG A 457 11.84 26.06 31.60
C ARG A 457 10.88 27.04 32.30
N GLY A 458 9.58 26.95 32.00
CA GLY A 458 8.55 27.81 32.57
C GLY A 458 8.23 29.04 31.70
N ILE A 459 7.39 29.90 32.26
CA ILE A 459 6.91 31.15 31.65
C ILE A 459 7.90 32.25 32.01
N ARG A 460 8.51 32.86 30.98
CA ARG A 460 9.53 33.91 31.15
C ARG A 460 9.17 35.16 30.35
N GLN A 461 9.68 36.29 30.80
CA GLN A 461 9.49 37.60 30.20
C GLN A 461 10.77 38.11 29.54
N ARG A 462 10.64 38.72 28.37
CA ARG A 462 11.71 39.43 27.68
C ARG A 462 11.25 40.83 27.29
N THR A 463 12.00 41.86 27.67
CA THR A 463 11.67 43.27 27.38
C THR A 463 12.27 43.75 26.06
N HIS A 464 13.45 43.26 25.71
CA HIS A 464 14.12 43.51 24.43
C HIS A 464 14.66 42.21 23.83
N LYS A 465 14.71 42.09 22.49
CA LYS A 465 15.12 40.85 21.80
C LYS A 465 16.45 40.26 22.29
N ASP A 466 17.40 41.12 22.66
CA ASP A 466 18.75 40.73 23.11
C ASP A 466 18.87 40.57 24.64
N SER A 467 17.80 40.85 25.41
CA SER A 467 17.80 40.70 26.87
C SER A 467 17.58 39.25 27.29
N ALA A 468 18.27 38.85 28.37
CA ALA A 468 18.06 37.53 28.97
C ALA A 468 16.63 37.42 29.53
N PRO A 469 15.88 36.34 29.22
CA PRO A 469 14.51 36.19 29.68
C PRO A 469 14.46 35.94 31.20
N VAL A 470 13.59 36.66 31.91
CA VAL A 470 13.41 36.59 33.36
C VAL A 470 12.24 35.67 33.69
N CYS A 471 12.39 34.76 34.66
CA CYS A 471 11.32 33.83 35.05
C CYS A 471 10.17 34.56 35.75
N LEU A 472 8.94 34.31 35.30
CA LEU A 472 7.71 34.79 35.92
C LEU A 472 7.01 33.70 36.72
N ALA A 473 6.92 32.48 36.17
CA ALA A 473 6.24 31.36 36.81
C ALA A 473 6.77 30.02 36.30
N ASP A 474 6.90 29.05 37.21
CA ASP A 474 7.07 27.65 36.87
C ASP A 474 5.70 26.97 36.70
N PHE A 475 5.59 25.99 35.79
CA PHE A 475 4.32 25.29 35.54
C PHE A 475 3.79 24.56 36.78
N LYS A 476 4.66 24.13 37.71
CA LYS A 476 4.27 23.52 39.00
C LYS A 476 3.54 24.48 39.93
N GLN A 477 3.68 25.78 39.71
CA GLN A 477 3.05 26.80 40.54
C GLN A 477 1.67 27.19 40.00
N ILE A 478 1.31 26.80 38.77
CA ILE A 478 0.06 27.22 38.14
C ILE A 478 -1.09 26.36 38.67
N LYS A 479 -2.10 27.01 39.26
CA LYS A 479 -3.30 26.35 39.81
C LYS A 479 -4.46 26.33 38.85
N SER A 480 -4.68 27.42 38.13
CA SER A 480 -5.75 27.51 37.13
C SER A 480 -5.45 28.55 36.06
N ILE A 481 -5.98 28.31 34.86
CA ILE A 481 -5.86 29.16 33.68
C ILE A 481 -7.26 29.65 33.32
N LYS A 482 -7.46 30.96 33.22
CA LYS A 482 -8.72 31.57 32.76
C LYS A 482 -8.45 32.41 31.52
N CYS A 483 -9.29 32.26 30.51
CA CYS A 483 -9.24 33.08 29.29
C CYS A 483 -10.60 33.74 29.06
N SER A 484 -10.59 35.01 28.70
CA SER A 484 -11.80 35.79 28.42
C SER A 484 -11.59 36.69 27.20
N SER A 485 -12.60 36.76 26.33
CA SER A 485 -12.63 37.69 25.21
C SER A 485 -12.99 39.10 25.69
N GLN A 486 -12.35 40.11 25.11
CA GLN A 486 -12.64 41.52 25.34
C GLN A 486 -13.43 42.11 24.16
N SER A 487 -14.19 43.18 24.40
CA SER A 487 -15.08 43.80 23.42
C SER A 487 -14.37 44.38 22.19
N ASP A 488 -13.06 44.60 22.26
CA ASP A 488 -12.20 45.12 21.18
C ASP A 488 -11.52 44.02 20.35
N GLY A 489 -11.90 42.75 20.55
CA GLY A 489 -11.31 41.59 19.86
C GLY A 489 -10.01 41.06 20.49
N LYS A 490 -9.51 41.72 21.54
CA LYS A 490 -8.40 41.24 22.37
C LYS A 490 -8.85 40.12 23.30
N ALA A 491 -7.89 39.51 23.98
CA ALA A 491 -8.17 38.49 24.98
C ALA A 491 -7.30 38.68 26.22
N LEU A 492 -7.88 38.42 27.38
CA LEU A 492 -7.22 38.47 28.68
C LEU A 492 -7.07 37.05 29.25
N LEU A 493 -5.83 36.65 29.46
CA LEU A 493 -5.44 35.45 30.18
C LEU A 493 -5.14 35.81 31.64
N ASN A 494 -5.65 35.01 32.57
CA ASN A 494 -5.32 35.10 33.99
C ASN A 494 -4.79 33.75 34.46
N LEU A 495 -3.55 33.74 34.93
CA LEU A 495 -2.90 32.57 35.51
C LEU A 495 -2.89 32.71 37.03
N ASP A 496 -3.58 31.80 37.72
CA ASP A 496 -3.52 31.74 39.18
C ASP A 496 -2.26 30.98 39.61
N ILE A 497 -1.39 31.62 40.38
CA ILE A 497 -0.06 31.13 40.75
C ILE A 497 -0.01 30.92 42.25
N ASP A 498 0.44 29.73 42.67
CA ASP A 498 0.59 29.39 44.08
C ASP A 498 1.55 30.35 44.80
N GLY A 499 1.11 30.89 45.94
CA GLY A 499 1.86 31.88 46.70
C GLY A 499 1.81 33.31 46.16
N ALA A 500 1.21 33.58 44.99
CA ALA A 500 1.02 34.94 44.47
C ALA A 500 -0.21 35.62 45.09
N ARG A 501 -0.13 36.92 45.38
CA ARG A 501 -1.26 37.71 45.93
C ARG A 501 -2.32 38.06 44.89
N GLN A 502 -1.95 38.07 43.62
CA GLN A 502 -2.82 38.40 42.49
C GLN A 502 -2.43 37.51 41.30
N PRO A 503 -3.38 37.14 40.42
CA PRO A 503 -3.08 36.35 39.24
C PRO A 503 -2.16 37.11 38.29
N LEU A 504 -1.39 36.37 37.48
CA LEU A 504 -0.65 36.94 36.37
C LEU A 504 -1.61 37.19 35.21
N SER A 505 -1.92 38.45 34.97
CA SER A 505 -2.82 38.89 33.90
C SER A 505 -2.04 39.26 32.63
N ILE A 506 -2.38 38.64 31.51
CA ILE A 506 -1.71 38.78 30.22
C ILE A 506 -2.76 39.16 29.17
N ASN A 507 -2.59 40.31 28.54
CA ASN A 507 -3.44 40.81 27.47
C ASN A 507 -2.79 40.53 26.11
N VAL A 508 -3.56 40.00 25.16
CA VAL A 508 -3.10 39.66 23.81
C VAL A 508 -4.02 40.23 22.74
N THR A 509 -3.46 40.51 21.56
CA THR A 509 -4.13 41.25 20.49
C THR A 509 -5.20 40.47 19.74
N LYS A 510 -5.17 39.13 19.81
CA LYS A 510 -6.12 38.24 19.13
C LYS A 510 -6.53 37.11 20.06
N PHE A 511 -7.81 36.76 20.00
CA PHE A 511 -8.35 35.63 20.77
C PHE A 511 -7.71 34.28 20.40
N ALA A 512 -7.46 34.02 19.11
CA ALA A 512 -6.77 32.79 18.66
C ALA A 512 -5.37 32.62 19.28
N MET A 513 -4.62 33.72 19.42
CA MET A 513 -3.31 33.71 20.08
C MET A 513 -3.45 33.34 21.57
N ALA A 514 -4.48 33.86 22.23
CA ALA A 514 -4.82 33.49 23.60
C ALA A 514 -5.11 31.99 23.74
N GLU A 515 -5.89 31.40 22.83
CA GLU A 515 -6.16 29.95 22.85
C GLU A 515 -4.91 29.12 22.66
N ASN A 516 -4.06 29.51 21.72
CA ASN A 516 -2.77 28.86 21.48
C ASN A 516 -1.87 28.90 22.73
N MET A 517 -1.81 30.04 23.43
CA MET A 517 -1.06 30.18 24.68
C MET A 517 -1.64 29.34 25.81
N VAL A 518 -2.96 29.31 25.95
CA VAL A 518 -3.66 28.53 26.97
C VAL A 518 -3.38 27.04 26.80
N ASP A 519 -3.51 26.49 25.59
CA ASP A 519 -3.21 25.08 25.32
C ASP A 519 -1.74 24.74 25.61
N LEU A 520 -0.81 25.63 25.23
CA LEU A 520 0.62 25.44 25.49
C LEU A 520 0.92 25.35 27.00
N ILE A 521 0.43 26.32 27.77
CA ILE A 521 0.63 26.36 29.23
C ILE A 521 -0.04 25.15 29.88
N ASP A 522 -1.28 24.83 29.49
CA ASP A 522 -2.02 23.70 30.05
C ASP A 522 -1.30 22.38 29.80
N GLY A 523 -0.80 22.14 28.59
CA GLY A 523 -0.08 20.90 28.31
C GLY A 523 1.26 20.78 29.03
N TYR A 524 1.97 21.88 29.27
CA TYR A 524 3.14 21.86 30.15
C TYR A 524 2.76 21.60 31.62
N CYS A 525 1.67 22.18 32.12
CA CYS A 525 1.14 21.89 33.45
C CYS A 525 0.76 20.42 33.63
N ARG A 526 0.03 19.84 32.65
CA ARG A 526 -0.32 18.41 32.60
C ARG A 526 0.93 17.52 32.63
N SER A 527 1.93 17.86 31.82
CA SER A 527 3.19 17.11 31.74
C SER A 527 3.99 17.15 33.05
N GLU A 528 4.14 18.31 33.68
CA GLU A 528 4.94 18.46 34.91
C GLU A 528 4.25 17.85 36.15
N HIS A 529 2.92 17.82 36.18
CA HIS A 529 2.14 17.18 37.25
C HIS A 529 1.81 15.70 36.97
N ALA A 530 2.20 15.18 35.81
CA ALA A 530 1.88 13.83 35.35
C ALA A 530 0.37 13.51 35.45
N THR A 531 -0.47 14.44 35.00
CA THR A 531 -1.94 14.34 35.02
C THR A 531 -2.51 14.61 33.63
N ASP A 532 -3.65 13.98 33.33
CA ASP A 532 -4.44 14.26 32.13
C ASP A 532 -5.49 15.37 32.37
N GLU A 533 -5.65 15.85 33.60
CA GLU A 533 -6.62 16.89 33.94
C GLU A 533 -6.19 18.28 33.45
N SER A 534 -7.09 19.00 32.79
CA SER A 534 -6.87 20.38 32.37
C SER A 534 -6.95 21.36 33.54
N PHE A 535 -6.01 22.30 33.58
CA PHE A 535 -5.96 23.43 34.50
C PHE A 535 -6.78 24.62 33.99
N ILE A 536 -7.41 24.51 32.81
CA ILE A 536 -8.28 25.55 32.26
C ILE A 536 -9.61 25.57 33.03
N ALA A 537 -9.84 26.66 33.76
CA ALA A 537 -11.07 26.87 34.50
C ALA A 537 -12.22 27.25 33.55
N ARG A 538 -13.02 26.26 33.17
CA ARG A 538 -14.29 26.47 32.43
C ARG A 538 -15.37 26.93 33.41
N PRO A 539 -16.17 27.96 33.10
CA PRO A 539 -17.32 28.31 33.93
C PRO A 539 -18.26 27.10 34.06
N ASN A 540 -18.68 26.79 35.29
CA ASN A 540 -19.59 25.68 35.60
C ASN A 540 -20.82 25.73 34.67
N LYS A 541 -21.07 24.64 33.94
CA LYS A 541 -22.27 24.45 33.11
C LYS A 541 -23.51 24.50 34.00
N GLY A 542 -24.13 25.67 34.05
CA GLY A 542 -25.46 25.89 34.60
C GLY A 542 -26.09 27.08 33.89
N SER A 543 -27.01 26.78 32.97
CA SER A 543 -27.96 27.68 32.27
C SER A 543 -27.40 28.90 31.51
N ASP A 544 -27.90 29.06 30.28
CA ASP A 544 -27.93 30.30 29.49
C ASP A 544 -26.75 30.61 28.57
N ILE A 545 -26.45 29.71 27.63
CA ILE A 545 -26.23 30.07 26.21
C ILE A 545 -26.85 28.96 25.33
N TYR A 546 -28.15 28.71 25.52
CA TYR A 546 -29.00 28.11 24.48
C TYR A 546 -29.73 29.28 23.82
N ALA A 547 -29.24 29.72 22.67
CA ALA A 547 -30.11 30.41 21.72
C ALA A 547 -30.92 29.30 21.03
N GLU A 548 -32.23 29.31 21.28
CA GLU A 548 -33.23 28.40 20.74
C GLU A 548 -33.05 28.17 19.23
N ILE A 549 -32.89 26.90 18.84
CA ILE A 549 -33.14 26.47 17.47
C ILE A 549 -34.60 26.02 17.42
N ASP A 550 -35.39 26.76 16.66
CA ASP A 550 -36.80 26.53 16.37
C ASP A 550 -37.06 25.06 15.95
N GLU A 551 -37.73 24.29 16.82
CA GLU A 551 -38.22 22.95 16.51
C GLU A 551 -39.47 23.02 15.62
N ARG A 552 -39.27 23.12 14.29
CA ARG A 552 -40.25 22.62 13.31
C ARG A 552 -39.53 21.99 12.11
N PRO A 553 -39.65 20.67 11.88
CA PRO A 553 -39.13 20.06 10.67
C PRO A 553 -40.06 20.45 9.50
N LYS A 554 -39.67 21.45 8.72
CA LYS A 554 -40.21 21.57 7.37
C LYS A 554 -39.53 20.51 6.52
N SER A 555 -40.27 19.45 6.27
CA SER A 555 -40.07 18.52 5.17
C SER A 555 -39.65 19.27 3.91
N GLY A 556 -38.39 19.12 3.50
CA GLY A 556 -37.86 19.91 2.40
C GLY A 556 -36.38 19.67 2.14
N LYS A 557 -36.06 18.48 1.62
CA LYS A 557 -34.86 18.17 0.82
C LYS A 557 -33.51 18.64 1.39
N SER A 558 -32.76 17.67 1.89
CA SER A 558 -31.29 17.71 1.91
C SER A 558 -30.77 18.25 0.57
N ARG A 559 -30.10 19.40 0.61
CA ARG A 559 -29.47 20.11 -0.51
C ARG A 559 -28.11 20.52 0.06
N LEU A 560 -26.98 19.93 -0.32
CA LEU A 560 -26.21 20.31 -1.52
C LEU A 560 -25.00 19.38 -1.77
N LEU A 561 -25.15 18.05 -1.73
CA LEU A 561 -24.04 17.10 -1.94
C LEU A 561 -24.35 16.02 -3.00
N VAL A 562 -24.82 16.37 -4.19
CA VAL A 562 -24.73 15.46 -5.35
C VAL A 562 -24.63 16.28 -6.64
N LYS A 563 -23.48 16.24 -7.31
CA LYS A 563 -23.38 16.69 -8.72
C LYS A 563 -22.79 15.65 -9.67
N TYR A 564 -22.26 14.54 -9.15
CA TYR A 564 -21.57 13.51 -9.96
C TYR A 564 -21.97 12.07 -9.60
N GLY A 565 -22.85 11.85 -8.62
CA GLY A 565 -23.34 10.51 -8.30
C GLY A 565 -24.26 10.01 -9.40
N ILE A 566 -23.91 8.88 -10.03
CA ILE A 566 -24.73 8.19 -11.03
C ILE A 566 -25.36 6.96 -10.38
N ASP A 567 -26.61 6.65 -10.69
CA ASP A 567 -27.22 5.40 -10.29
C ASP A 567 -26.67 4.25 -11.16
N ARG A 568 -26.28 3.13 -10.54
CA ARG A 568 -25.77 1.97 -11.27
C ARG A 568 -26.76 1.46 -12.32
N HIS A 569 -28.06 1.55 -12.06
CA HIS A 569 -29.10 1.08 -12.99
C HIS A 569 -29.21 1.94 -14.25
N ASP A 570 -28.67 3.16 -14.23
CA ASP A 570 -28.63 4.02 -15.41
C ASP A 570 -27.49 3.67 -16.36
N ILE A 571 -26.60 2.74 -15.98
CA ILE A 571 -25.48 2.29 -16.81
C ILE A 571 -25.65 0.82 -17.20
N VAL A 572 -25.62 0.56 -18.50
CA VAL A 572 -25.52 -0.79 -19.04
C VAL A 572 -24.07 -1.03 -19.46
N LEU A 573 -23.39 -1.98 -18.82
CA LEU A 573 -22.03 -2.38 -19.20
C LEU A 573 -22.05 -3.23 -20.48
N GLY A 574 -21.07 -2.98 -21.34
CA GLY A 574 -20.78 -3.70 -22.58
C GLY A 574 -19.50 -4.52 -22.49
N ARG A 575 -18.72 -4.54 -23.57
CA ARG A 575 -17.46 -5.30 -23.63
C ARG A 575 -16.33 -4.63 -22.84
N ILE A 576 -15.32 -5.41 -22.49
CA ILE A 576 -14.07 -4.89 -21.92
C ILE A 576 -13.28 -4.18 -23.02
N LEU A 577 -12.82 -2.97 -22.73
CA LEU A 577 -11.96 -2.15 -23.60
C LEU A 577 -10.49 -2.30 -23.26
N GLY A 578 -10.16 -2.53 -21.98
CA GLY A 578 -8.79 -2.71 -21.52
C GLY A 578 -8.72 -3.06 -20.03
N GLU A 579 -7.51 -3.31 -19.55
CA GLU A 579 -7.23 -3.59 -18.14
C GLU A 579 -6.21 -2.57 -17.61
N GLY A 580 -6.62 -1.81 -16.60
CA GLY A 580 -5.77 -0.86 -15.88
C GLY A 580 -5.26 -1.43 -14.56
N PHE A 581 -4.47 -0.63 -13.84
CA PHE A 581 -3.85 -1.04 -12.58
C PHE A 581 -4.85 -1.48 -11.50
N PHE A 582 -6.02 -0.83 -11.43
CA PHE A 582 -7.05 -1.07 -10.41
C PHE A 582 -8.14 -2.07 -10.84
N GLY A 583 -8.22 -2.37 -12.13
CA GLY A 583 -9.29 -3.17 -12.70
C GLY A 583 -9.55 -2.90 -14.17
N GLU A 584 -10.65 -3.43 -14.66
CA GLU A 584 -11.03 -3.39 -16.07
C GLU A 584 -11.74 -2.08 -16.44
N VAL A 585 -11.56 -1.66 -17.68
CA VAL A 585 -12.29 -0.57 -18.31
C VAL A 585 -13.29 -1.19 -19.28
N TYR A 586 -14.57 -0.87 -19.11
CA TYR A 586 -15.66 -1.36 -19.92
C TYR A 586 -16.20 -0.27 -20.84
N GLU A 587 -16.69 -0.67 -22.01
CA GLU A 587 -17.67 0.11 -22.76
C GLU A 587 -18.98 0.10 -21.97
N GLY A 588 -19.72 1.21 -22.01
CA GLY A 588 -21.03 1.30 -21.36
C GLY A 588 -21.96 2.27 -22.07
N MET A 589 -23.24 2.17 -21.72
CA MET A 589 -24.26 3.11 -22.16
C MET A 589 -24.94 3.73 -20.95
N TYR A 590 -24.74 5.03 -20.76
CA TYR A 590 -25.38 5.82 -19.72
C TYR A 590 -26.69 6.41 -20.21
N LYS A 591 -27.78 6.10 -19.51
CA LYS A 591 -29.11 6.66 -19.76
C LYS A 591 -29.33 7.85 -18.83
N LYS A 592 -29.23 9.06 -19.36
CA LYS A 592 -29.48 10.29 -18.61
C LYS A 592 -30.96 10.38 -18.21
N SER A 593 -31.24 11.18 -17.17
CA SER A 593 -32.60 11.43 -16.67
C SER A 593 -33.55 12.07 -17.70
N ASN A 594 -33.00 12.78 -18.70
CA ASN A 594 -33.75 13.33 -19.84
C ASN A 594 -34.07 12.28 -20.94
N GLY A 595 -33.67 11.02 -20.77
CA GLY A 595 -33.87 9.93 -21.72
C GLY A 595 -32.79 9.79 -22.80
N GLU A 596 -31.84 10.72 -22.86
CA GLU A 596 -30.70 10.68 -23.79
C GLU A 596 -29.75 9.53 -23.41
N ARG A 597 -29.20 8.85 -24.41
CA ARG A 597 -28.22 7.78 -24.24
C ARG A 597 -26.84 8.28 -24.64
N LEU A 598 -25.87 8.14 -23.75
CA LEU A 598 -24.50 8.54 -23.95
C LEU A 598 -23.60 7.31 -23.87
N SER A 599 -22.73 7.12 -24.85
CA SER A 599 -21.69 6.08 -24.78
C SER A 599 -20.61 6.52 -23.79
N VAL A 600 -20.25 5.63 -22.87
CA VAL A 600 -19.35 5.92 -21.75
C VAL A 600 -18.28 4.84 -21.61
N ALA A 601 -17.12 5.21 -21.08
CA ALA A 601 -16.11 4.28 -20.60
C ALA A 601 -16.25 4.15 -19.08
N VAL A 602 -16.27 2.92 -18.56
CA VAL A 602 -16.51 2.64 -17.15
C VAL A 602 -15.30 1.91 -16.58
N LYS A 603 -14.51 2.62 -15.77
CA LYS A 603 -13.36 2.05 -15.05
C LYS A 603 -13.86 1.44 -13.75
N THR A 604 -13.50 0.18 -13.49
CA THR A 604 -13.96 -0.58 -12.33
C THR A 604 -12.83 -0.82 -11.34
N CYS A 605 -13.15 -0.85 -10.05
CA CYS A 605 -12.21 -1.21 -8.99
C CYS A 605 -12.40 -2.68 -8.58
N LYS A 606 -11.43 -3.56 -8.89
CA LYS A 606 -11.50 -5.00 -8.54
C LYS A 606 -11.24 -5.24 -7.04
N ASP A 607 -10.38 -4.43 -6.43
CA ASP A 607 -10.02 -4.50 -5.00
C ASP A 607 -10.54 -3.26 -4.28
N CYS A 608 -11.63 -3.43 -3.51
CA CYS A 608 -12.26 -2.36 -2.76
C CYS A 608 -11.67 -2.17 -1.35
N SER A 609 -10.42 -2.58 -1.12
CA SER A 609 -9.71 -2.24 0.12
C SER A 609 -9.55 -0.72 0.26
N PRO A 610 -9.59 -0.17 1.48
CA PRO A 610 -9.60 1.28 1.69
C PRO A 610 -8.44 2.02 1.00
N ASP A 611 -7.22 1.49 1.09
CA ASP A 611 -6.01 2.10 0.50
C ASP A 611 -6.02 2.10 -1.04
N VAL A 612 -6.66 1.09 -1.65
CA VAL A 612 -6.81 0.99 -3.11
C VAL A 612 -7.94 1.89 -3.59
N MET A 613 -9.05 1.91 -2.84
CA MET A 613 -10.20 2.75 -3.12
C MET A 613 -9.85 4.25 -3.07
N GLU A 614 -9.08 4.69 -2.07
CA GLU A 614 -8.62 6.08 -1.96
C GLU A 614 -7.81 6.49 -3.21
N LYS A 615 -6.86 5.66 -3.63
CA LYS A 615 -6.06 5.91 -4.84
C LYS A 615 -6.91 5.92 -6.11
N PHE A 616 -7.84 4.97 -6.22
CA PHE A 616 -8.77 4.88 -7.34
C PHE A 616 -9.66 6.13 -7.44
N MET A 617 -10.23 6.56 -6.31
CA MET A 617 -11.08 7.74 -6.24
C MET A 617 -10.32 9.06 -6.44
N SER A 618 -9.02 9.11 -6.13
CA SER A 618 -8.21 10.31 -6.33
C SER A 618 -8.19 10.79 -7.78
N GLU A 619 -8.26 9.86 -8.74
CA GLU A 619 -8.36 10.17 -10.17
C GLU A 619 -9.67 10.89 -10.51
N ALA A 620 -10.81 10.38 -10.02
CA ALA A 620 -12.11 11.01 -10.22
C ALA A 620 -12.19 12.41 -9.56
N VAL A 621 -11.61 12.56 -8.37
CA VAL A 621 -11.56 13.84 -7.65
C VAL A 621 -10.76 14.89 -8.44
N ILE A 622 -9.63 14.49 -9.03
CA ILE A 622 -8.84 15.39 -9.90
C ILE A 622 -9.65 15.76 -11.13
N MET A 623 -10.18 14.77 -11.85
CA MET A 623 -10.90 14.98 -13.11
C MET A 623 -12.17 15.81 -12.96
N LYS A 624 -12.82 15.80 -11.79
CA LYS A 624 -14.03 16.58 -11.49
C LYS A 624 -13.86 18.07 -11.80
N ASN A 625 -12.67 18.62 -11.58
CA ASN A 625 -12.39 20.04 -11.74
C ASN A 625 -11.69 20.37 -13.08
N LEU A 626 -11.49 19.39 -13.96
CA LEU A 626 -10.83 19.60 -15.26
C LEU A 626 -11.89 19.81 -16.35
N ASN A 627 -11.78 20.92 -17.07
CA ASN A 627 -12.64 21.20 -18.21
C ASN A 627 -11.83 21.82 -19.35
N HIS A 628 -11.47 21.01 -20.33
CA HIS A 628 -10.71 21.43 -21.49
C HIS A 628 -11.01 20.53 -22.70
N PRO A 629 -11.11 21.06 -23.94
CA PRO A 629 -11.48 20.27 -25.13
C PRO A 629 -10.53 19.09 -25.41
N HIS A 630 -9.26 19.19 -24.99
CA HIS A 630 -8.24 18.17 -25.17
C HIS A 630 -7.93 17.39 -23.87
N ILE A 631 -8.87 17.33 -22.93
CA ILE A 631 -8.78 16.50 -21.72
C ILE A 631 -10.00 15.58 -21.67
N VAL A 632 -9.80 14.34 -21.22
CA VAL A 632 -10.87 13.36 -21.02
C VAL A 632 -11.86 13.87 -19.96
N SER A 633 -13.15 13.88 -20.28
CA SER A 633 -14.19 14.37 -19.38
C SER A 633 -14.68 13.29 -18.42
N LEU A 634 -14.77 13.61 -17.14
CA LEU A 634 -15.53 12.83 -16.16
C LEU A 634 -17.03 13.08 -16.38
N ILE A 635 -17.82 12.01 -16.46
CA ILE A 635 -19.28 12.07 -16.50
C ILE A 635 -19.83 11.93 -15.08
N GLY A 636 -19.27 11.00 -14.30
CA GLY A 636 -19.64 10.84 -12.90
C GLY A 636 -19.01 9.61 -12.25
N VAL A 637 -19.45 9.32 -11.03
CA VAL A 637 -18.95 8.22 -10.21
C VAL A 637 -20.14 7.43 -9.65
N ILE A 638 -20.01 6.10 -9.63
CA ILE A 638 -20.91 5.20 -8.91
C ILE A 638 -20.19 4.75 -7.65
N GLU A 639 -20.62 5.29 -6.51
CA GLU A 639 -19.97 5.08 -5.21
C GLU A 639 -20.35 3.74 -4.56
N ALA A 640 -21.37 3.04 -5.08
CA ALA A 640 -21.74 1.72 -4.61
C ALA A 640 -20.66 0.68 -4.99
N ASN A 641 -20.32 -0.25 -4.10
CA ASN A 641 -19.33 -1.29 -4.41
C ASN A 641 -19.85 -2.29 -5.46
N PRO A 642 -19.00 -2.72 -6.43
CA PRO A 642 -17.67 -2.18 -6.73
C PRO A 642 -17.75 -0.76 -7.34
N VAL A 643 -16.92 0.18 -6.87
CA VAL A 643 -16.96 1.59 -7.30
C VAL A 643 -16.58 1.73 -8.78
N TRP A 644 -17.31 2.56 -9.53
CA TRP A 644 -17.06 2.83 -10.94
C TRP A 644 -16.80 4.33 -11.21
N ILE A 645 -15.80 4.61 -12.05
CA ILE A 645 -15.54 5.94 -12.61
C ILE A 645 -16.04 5.94 -14.05
N VAL A 646 -16.95 6.86 -14.36
CA VAL A 646 -17.65 6.94 -15.65
C VAL A 646 -17.13 8.14 -16.43
N MET A 647 -16.55 7.88 -17.60
CA MET A 647 -15.90 8.86 -18.46
C MET A 647 -16.52 8.85 -19.85
N GLU A 648 -16.28 9.89 -20.64
CA GLU A 648 -16.65 9.90 -22.05
C GLU A 648 -15.92 8.78 -22.82
N LEU A 649 -16.64 8.06 -23.69
CA LEU A 649 -16.04 7.02 -24.54
C LEU A 649 -15.51 7.63 -25.84
N TYR A 650 -14.24 7.33 -26.17
CA TYR A 650 -13.63 7.74 -27.43
C TYR A 650 -13.45 6.54 -28.36
N GLN A 651 -14.11 6.60 -29.52
CA GLN A 651 -14.30 5.47 -30.42
C GLN A 651 -13.02 4.91 -31.05
N TYR A 652 -11.96 5.72 -31.16
CA TYR A 652 -10.69 5.29 -31.74
C TYR A 652 -9.67 4.82 -30.69
N GLY A 653 -10.03 4.83 -29.40
CA GLY A 653 -9.19 4.30 -28.33
C GLY A 653 -7.88 5.06 -28.12
N GLU A 654 -6.83 4.35 -27.70
CA GLU A 654 -5.51 4.89 -27.40
C GLU A 654 -4.76 5.36 -28.65
N LEU A 655 -4.12 6.53 -28.56
CA LEU A 655 -3.33 7.11 -29.64
C LEU A 655 -2.17 6.18 -30.06
N LYS A 656 -1.57 5.45 -29.12
CA LYS A 656 -0.52 4.47 -29.42
C LYS A 656 -0.94 3.45 -30.50
N ASN A 657 -2.11 2.83 -30.30
CA ASN A 657 -2.62 1.81 -31.22
C ASN A 657 -3.05 2.48 -32.53
N TYR A 658 -3.72 3.64 -32.44
CA TYR A 658 -4.14 4.42 -33.60
C TYR A 658 -2.98 4.81 -34.54
N LEU A 659 -1.84 5.24 -33.98
CA LEU A 659 -0.63 5.58 -34.74
C LEU A 659 -0.08 4.36 -35.49
N THR A 660 -0.06 3.20 -34.84
CA THR A 660 0.47 1.95 -35.40
C THR A 660 -0.42 1.43 -36.52
N GLU A 661 -1.74 1.41 -36.29
CA GLU A 661 -2.74 0.91 -37.25
C GLU A 661 -2.94 1.82 -38.46
N ASN A 662 -2.70 3.13 -38.31
CA ASN A 662 -2.93 4.13 -39.38
C ASN A 662 -1.64 4.72 -39.94
N LYS A 663 -0.50 4.03 -39.77
CA LYS A 663 0.84 4.48 -40.21
C LYS A 663 0.89 5.04 -41.63
N ASN A 664 0.15 4.45 -42.57
CA ASN A 664 0.14 4.84 -44.00
C ASN A 664 -0.84 5.97 -44.33
N LYS A 665 -1.73 6.34 -43.41
CA LYS A 665 -2.76 7.39 -43.60
C LYS A 665 -2.41 8.70 -42.89
N LEU A 666 -1.53 8.65 -41.91
CA LEU A 666 -1.18 9.80 -41.07
C LEU A 666 -0.14 10.67 -41.75
N THR A 667 -0.46 11.96 -41.85
CA THR A 667 0.43 12.98 -42.41
C THR A 667 1.17 13.73 -41.30
N ASN A 668 2.28 14.38 -41.63
CA ASN A 668 2.97 15.27 -40.69
C ASN A 668 2.04 16.35 -40.12
N ILE A 669 1.12 16.90 -40.93
CA ILE A 669 0.13 17.88 -40.46
C ILE A 669 -0.66 17.29 -39.28
N THR A 670 -1.16 16.06 -39.42
CA THR A 670 -1.92 15.38 -38.37
C THR A 670 -1.08 15.08 -37.13
N LEU A 671 0.16 14.61 -37.31
CA LEU A 671 1.07 14.29 -36.19
C LEU A 671 1.45 15.55 -35.38
N VAL A 672 1.72 16.66 -36.07
CA VAL A 672 1.99 17.96 -35.43
C VAL A 672 0.71 18.52 -34.79
N LEU A 673 -0.46 18.32 -35.40
CA LEU A 673 -1.75 18.70 -34.82
C LEU A 673 -2.01 17.97 -33.48
N PHE A 674 -1.77 16.66 -33.41
CA PHE A 674 -1.91 15.92 -32.16
C PHE A 674 -0.96 16.45 -31.08
N SER A 675 0.29 16.73 -31.45
CA SER A 675 1.28 17.34 -30.57
C SER A 675 0.82 18.70 -30.03
N LEU A 676 0.24 19.53 -30.90
CA LEU A 676 -0.32 20.84 -30.54
C LEU A 676 -1.50 20.73 -29.58
N GLN A 677 -2.40 19.78 -29.79
CA GLN A 677 -3.59 19.56 -28.96
C GLN A 677 -3.22 19.09 -27.55
N ILE A 678 -2.25 18.16 -27.44
CA ILE A 678 -1.70 17.74 -26.16
C ILE A 678 -1.01 18.93 -25.47
N CYS A 679 -0.25 19.74 -26.21
CA CYS A 679 0.38 20.95 -25.66
C CYS A 679 -0.65 21.92 -25.06
N LYS A 680 -1.77 22.16 -25.75
CA LYS A 680 -2.88 22.99 -25.24
C LYS A 680 -3.46 22.45 -23.92
N ALA A 681 -3.62 21.13 -23.82
CA ALA A 681 -4.06 20.51 -22.57
C ALA A 681 -3.04 20.74 -21.43
N LEU A 682 -1.75 20.64 -21.73
CA LEU A 682 -0.68 20.83 -20.75
C LEU A 682 -0.50 22.31 -20.33
N VAL A 683 -0.74 23.27 -21.21
CA VAL A 683 -0.86 24.70 -20.85
C VAL A 683 -2.00 24.90 -19.84
N TYR A 684 -3.14 24.25 -20.04
CA TYR A 684 -4.24 24.31 -19.08
C TYR A 684 -3.85 23.69 -17.73
N LEU A 685 -3.15 22.55 -17.71
CA LEU A 685 -2.67 21.95 -16.46
C LEU A 685 -1.65 22.83 -15.73
N GLU A 686 -0.71 23.43 -16.48
CA GLU A 686 0.27 24.40 -15.96
C GLU A 686 -0.44 25.58 -15.28
N GLY A 687 -1.49 26.12 -15.90
CA GLY A 687 -2.24 27.26 -15.35
C GLY A 687 -3.04 26.97 -14.07
N ILE A 688 -3.29 25.70 -13.74
CA ILE A 688 -3.90 25.27 -12.48
C ILE A 688 -2.90 24.59 -11.53
N ASN A 689 -1.60 24.77 -11.78
CA ASN A 689 -0.50 24.18 -11.02
C ASN A 689 -0.62 22.65 -10.88
N MET A 690 -1.00 21.93 -11.93
CA MET A 690 -1.11 20.47 -11.90
C MET A 690 -0.02 19.80 -12.74
N VAL A 691 0.66 18.80 -12.17
CA VAL A 691 1.62 17.94 -12.87
C VAL A 691 0.96 16.62 -13.19
N HIS A 692 1.05 16.21 -14.45
CA HIS A 692 0.48 14.97 -14.94
C HIS A 692 1.32 13.75 -14.54
N ARG A 693 2.66 13.84 -14.65
CA ARG A 693 3.66 12.83 -14.23
C ARG A 693 3.73 11.53 -15.05
N ASP A 694 2.87 11.38 -16.05
CA ASP A 694 2.85 10.20 -16.93
C ASP A 694 2.37 10.55 -18.34
N ILE A 695 3.01 11.54 -18.96
CA ILE A 695 2.66 11.99 -20.33
C ILE A 695 3.30 11.03 -21.34
N ALA A 696 2.46 10.28 -22.06
CA ALA A 696 2.86 9.34 -23.11
C ALA A 696 1.67 9.04 -24.03
N VAL A 697 1.92 8.56 -25.26
CA VAL A 697 0.85 8.26 -26.23
C VAL A 697 -0.13 7.15 -25.79
N ARG A 698 0.25 6.31 -24.81
CA ARG A 698 -0.65 5.32 -24.18
C ARG A 698 -1.74 5.96 -23.32
N ASN A 699 -1.50 7.17 -22.81
CA ASN A 699 -2.40 7.91 -21.93
C ASN A 699 -3.15 9.01 -22.70
N VAL A 700 -3.10 8.99 -24.03
CA VAL A 700 -3.81 9.92 -24.92
C VAL A 700 -4.84 9.13 -25.71
N LEU A 701 -6.07 9.62 -25.76
CA LEU A 701 -7.19 9.00 -26.47
C LEU A 701 -7.55 9.79 -27.74
N VAL A 702 -7.97 9.09 -28.78
CA VAL A 702 -8.35 9.68 -30.07
C VAL A 702 -9.87 9.83 -30.12
N ALA A 703 -10.35 11.06 -30.05
CA ALA A 703 -11.77 11.38 -30.11
C ALA A 703 -12.29 11.34 -31.56
N THR A 704 -11.55 11.97 -32.48
CA THR A 704 -11.79 11.97 -33.93
C THR A 704 -10.46 11.87 -34.67
N ALA A 705 -10.48 11.65 -35.98
CA ALA A 705 -9.26 11.57 -36.80
C ALA A 705 -8.35 12.83 -36.71
N ASP A 706 -8.91 13.94 -36.24
CA ASP A 706 -8.26 15.24 -36.07
C ASP A 706 -8.32 15.76 -34.62
N CYS A 707 -8.72 14.95 -33.63
CA CYS A 707 -8.83 15.37 -32.23
C CYS A 707 -8.34 14.30 -31.25
N VAL A 708 -7.37 14.67 -30.42
CA VAL A 708 -6.87 13.87 -29.29
C VAL A 708 -7.16 14.53 -27.95
N LYS A 709 -7.22 13.69 -26.91
CA LYS A 709 -7.49 14.09 -25.53
C LYS A 709 -6.57 13.38 -24.55
N LEU A 710 -5.97 14.14 -23.65
CA LEU A 710 -5.11 13.64 -22.58
C LEU A 710 -5.94 13.03 -21.45
N GLY A 711 -5.56 11.83 -21.00
CA GLY A 711 -6.23 11.08 -19.94
C GLY A 711 -5.25 10.41 -18.98
N ASP A 712 -5.78 9.55 -18.11
CA ASP A 712 -5.08 8.86 -17.02
C ASP A 712 -4.41 9.80 -15.99
N PHE A 713 -5.26 10.34 -15.10
CA PHE A 713 -4.84 11.24 -14.02
C PHE A 713 -4.48 10.48 -12.72
N GLY A 714 -4.33 9.16 -12.77
CA GLY A 714 -4.10 8.33 -11.58
C GLY A 714 -2.79 8.61 -10.85
N LEU A 715 -1.81 9.22 -11.54
CA LEU A 715 -0.54 9.68 -10.96
C LEU A 715 -0.46 11.20 -10.78
N SER A 716 -1.45 11.94 -11.27
CA SER A 716 -1.45 13.41 -11.27
C SER A 716 -1.65 13.99 -9.87
N ARG A 717 -1.09 15.19 -9.66
CA ARG A 717 -1.15 15.92 -8.39
C ARG A 717 -1.07 17.42 -8.64
N TYR A 718 -1.75 18.21 -7.82
CA TYR A 718 -1.53 19.65 -7.71
C TYR A 718 -0.17 19.91 -7.03
N ILE A 719 0.59 20.89 -7.51
CA ILE A 719 1.80 21.39 -6.85
C ILE A 719 1.37 22.49 -5.87
N GLU A 720 1.65 22.28 -4.58
CA GLU A 720 1.64 23.34 -3.57
C GLU A 720 2.97 24.11 -3.63
N ASP A 721 3.03 25.38 -3.21
CA ASP A 721 4.21 26.28 -3.28
C ASP A 721 5.48 25.78 -2.54
N GLU A 722 5.50 24.55 -2.04
CA GLU A 722 6.66 23.88 -1.43
C GLU A 722 7.28 22.84 -2.38
N GLU A 723 8.60 22.92 -2.52
CA GLU A 723 9.39 22.13 -3.47
C GLU A 723 9.21 20.60 -3.33
N TYR A 724 8.64 20.05 -4.39
CA TYR A 724 8.98 18.76 -4.98
C TYR A 724 8.65 17.44 -4.18
N TYR A 725 7.73 16.64 -4.74
CA TYR A 725 7.16 15.39 -4.21
C TYR A 725 7.93 14.06 -4.48
N LYS A 726 8.31 13.30 -3.43
CA LYS A 726 8.84 11.92 -3.58
C LYS A 726 7.75 10.85 -3.73
N ALA A 727 7.70 10.19 -4.88
CA ALA A 727 6.79 9.07 -5.17
C ALA A 727 7.17 7.75 -4.48
N SER A 728 6.18 6.92 -4.16
CA SER A 728 6.34 5.55 -3.65
C SER A 728 6.86 4.56 -4.73
N VAL A 729 7.33 3.38 -4.30
CA VAL A 729 8.07 2.36 -5.07
C VAL A 729 7.16 1.56 -6.02
N THR A 730 6.45 2.22 -6.93
CA THR A 730 5.69 1.55 -8.02
C THR A 730 6.52 1.46 -9.31
N ARG A 731 6.04 0.67 -10.28
CA ARG A 731 6.61 0.57 -11.64
C ARG A 731 6.53 1.93 -12.34
N LEU A 732 7.63 2.66 -12.39
CA LEU A 732 7.70 3.99 -12.99
C LEU A 732 8.08 3.93 -14.48
N PRO A 733 7.58 4.86 -15.32
CA PRO A 733 7.84 4.88 -16.76
C PRO A 733 9.24 5.46 -17.08
N ILE A 734 10.30 4.79 -16.63
CA ILE A 734 11.69 5.32 -16.64
C ILE A 734 12.11 5.91 -17.99
N LYS A 735 11.76 5.27 -19.11
CA LYS A 735 12.13 5.71 -20.47
C LYS A 735 11.50 7.05 -20.91
N TRP A 736 10.44 7.50 -20.22
CA TRP A 736 9.76 8.78 -20.46
C TRP A 736 10.20 9.86 -19.47
N MET A 737 10.73 9.47 -18.31
CA MET A 737 10.96 10.37 -17.19
C MET A 737 12.18 11.28 -17.42
N ALA A 738 12.10 12.48 -16.86
CA ALA A 738 13.22 13.41 -16.84
C ALA A 738 14.34 12.92 -15.89
N PRO A 739 15.62 13.30 -16.10
CA PRO A 739 16.74 12.86 -15.27
C PRO A 739 16.53 13.14 -13.77
N GLU A 740 16.00 14.30 -13.43
CA GLU A 740 15.69 14.68 -12.05
C GLU A 740 14.55 13.84 -11.45
N SER A 741 13.59 13.42 -12.28
CA SER A 741 12.52 12.49 -11.90
C SER A 741 13.05 11.08 -11.68
N ILE A 742 14.06 10.65 -12.44
CA ILE A 742 14.68 9.32 -12.27
C ILE A 742 15.54 9.31 -11.01
N ASN A 743 16.45 10.27 -10.87
CA ASN A 743 17.46 10.33 -9.80
C ASN A 743 16.88 10.72 -8.45
N PHE A 744 16.03 11.75 -8.42
CA PHE A 744 15.59 12.37 -7.18
C PHE A 744 14.11 12.17 -6.91
N ARG A 745 13.40 11.50 -7.84
CA ARG A 745 11.94 11.46 -7.96
C ARG A 745 11.33 12.82 -8.33
N ARG A 746 12.13 13.82 -8.80
CA ARG A 746 11.72 15.21 -9.11
C ARG A 746 10.60 15.36 -10.13
N PHE A 747 9.36 15.64 -9.70
CA PHE A 747 8.21 15.91 -10.56
C PHE A 747 7.77 17.38 -10.45
N THR A 748 7.76 18.08 -11.58
CA THR A 748 7.42 19.51 -11.73
C THR A 748 6.86 19.73 -13.15
N THR A 749 6.38 20.94 -13.44
CA THR A 749 6.03 21.32 -14.82
C THR A 749 7.20 21.09 -15.79
N ALA A 750 8.45 21.35 -15.37
CA ALA A 750 9.62 21.12 -16.21
C ALA A 750 9.90 19.64 -16.50
N SER A 751 9.53 18.72 -15.59
CA SER A 751 9.61 17.28 -15.89
C SER A 751 8.51 16.83 -16.83
N ASP A 752 7.33 17.45 -16.77
CA ASP A 752 6.25 17.21 -17.73
C ASP A 752 6.63 17.73 -19.13
N VAL A 753 7.36 18.85 -19.23
CA VAL A 753 7.93 19.34 -20.51
C VAL A 753 8.85 18.30 -21.15
N TRP A 754 9.69 17.62 -20.35
CA TRP A 754 10.53 16.53 -20.83
C TRP A 754 9.69 15.36 -21.34
N MET A 755 8.72 14.88 -20.55
CA MET A 755 7.84 13.77 -20.93
C MET A 755 7.01 14.11 -22.16
N PHE A 756 6.56 15.36 -22.30
CA PHE A 756 5.86 15.85 -23.47
C PHE A 756 6.71 15.77 -24.73
N ALA A 757 7.99 16.14 -24.68
CA ALA A 757 8.88 15.97 -25.83
C ALA A 757 9.13 14.50 -26.18
N VAL A 758 9.21 13.60 -25.19
CA VAL A 758 9.23 12.15 -25.46
C VAL A 758 7.93 11.70 -26.12
N CYS A 759 6.77 12.22 -25.69
CA CYS A 759 5.47 11.94 -26.30
C CYS A 759 5.39 12.44 -27.76
N ILE A 760 5.90 13.64 -28.07
CA ILE A 760 6.02 14.12 -29.47
C ILE A 760 6.88 13.15 -30.28
N TRP A 761 8.02 12.71 -29.72
CA TRP A 761 8.87 11.73 -30.40
C TRP A 761 8.16 10.41 -30.66
N GLU A 762 7.36 9.89 -29.72
CA GLU A 762 6.51 8.71 -29.93
C GLU A 762 5.50 8.93 -31.06
N ILE A 763 4.86 10.12 -31.13
CA ILE A 763 3.93 10.48 -32.20
C ILE A 763 4.63 10.44 -33.56
N LEU A 764 5.80 11.05 -33.67
CA LEU A 764 6.57 11.17 -34.92
C LEU A 764 7.31 9.90 -35.33
N SER A 765 7.57 9.00 -34.38
CA SER A 765 8.07 7.64 -34.63
C SER A 765 6.94 6.61 -34.79
N GLN A 766 5.69 7.09 -34.81
CA GLN A 766 4.49 6.29 -35.05
C GLN A 766 4.30 5.16 -34.02
N GLY A 767 4.50 5.50 -32.74
CA GLY A 767 4.26 4.61 -31.61
C GLY A 767 5.47 3.75 -31.20
N GLN A 768 6.66 4.04 -31.74
CA GLN A 768 7.87 3.34 -31.33
C GLN A 768 8.17 3.61 -29.85
N GLN A 769 8.65 2.58 -29.13
CA GLN A 769 9.05 2.76 -27.74
C GLN A 769 10.32 3.64 -27.66
N PRO A 770 10.36 4.67 -26.81
CA PRO A 770 11.55 5.48 -26.60
C PRO A 770 12.68 4.60 -26.06
N PHE A 771 13.90 4.78 -26.57
CA PHE A 771 15.07 4.01 -26.14
C PHE A 771 14.82 2.49 -26.17
N PHE A 772 14.14 1.97 -27.21
CA PHE A 772 13.82 0.53 -27.30
C PHE A 772 15.08 -0.37 -27.25
N TRP A 773 16.24 0.16 -27.62
CA TRP A 773 17.54 -0.52 -27.59
C TRP A 773 18.21 -0.52 -26.20
N LEU A 774 17.63 0.13 -25.20
CA LEU A 774 18.18 0.22 -23.84
C LEU A 774 17.25 -0.42 -22.81
N GLU A 775 17.84 -0.98 -21.76
CA GLU A 775 17.13 -1.37 -20.55
C GLU A 775 16.92 -0.17 -19.62
N ASN A 776 15.89 -0.23 -18.76
CA ASN A 776 15.56 0.88 -17.85
C ASN A 776 16.72 1.32 -16.94
N ARG A 777 17.58 0.39 -16.53
CA ARG A 777 18.74 0.66 -15.65
C ARG A 777 19.82 1.50 -16.32
N ASP A 778 19.91 1.45 -17.64
CA ASP A 778 20.99 2.12 -18.39
C ASP A 778 20.60 3.52 -18.87
N ILE A 779 19.30 3.83 -18.89
CA ILE A 779 18.76 5.10 -19.39
C ILE A 779 19.44 6.30 -18.74
N ILE A 780 19.57 6.30 -17.42
CA ILE A 780 20.11 7.47 -16.70
C ILE A 780 21.57 7.77 -17.09
N ASN A 781 22.41 6.74 -17.18
CA ASN A 781 23.81 6.87 -17.55
C ASN A 781 23.95 7.43 -18.98
N GLN A 782 23.07 7.03 -19.90
CA GLN A 782 23.07 7.52 -21.28
C GLN A 782 22.60 8.98 -21.35
N LEU A 783 21.55 9.34 -20.60
CA LEU A 783 21.07 10.73 -20.54
C LEU A 783 22.12 11.68 -19.94
N GLU A 784 22.86 11.24 -18.92
CA GLU A 784 23.96 11.99 -18.28
C GLU A 784 25.15 12.18 -19.24
N GLN A 785 25.37 11.26 -20.18
CA GLN A 785 26.36 11.39 -21.26
C GLN A 785 25.90 12.29 -22.42
N GLY A 786 24.71 12.88 -22.32
CA GLY A 786 24.14 13.76 -23.34
C GLY A 786 23.43 13.02 -24.48
N ILE A 787 23.28 11.69 -24.40
CA ILE A 787 22.50 10.94 -25.39
C ILE A 787 21.03 11.34 -25.29
N ARG A 788 20.40 11.56 -26.45
CA ARG A 788 18.97 11.89 -26.60
C ARG A 788 18.36 11.02 -27.69
N LEU A 789 17.03 11.01 -27.77
CA LEU A 789 16.32 10.25 -28.80
C LEU A 789 16.65 10.82 -30.19
N PRO A 790 16.93 9.97 -31.19
CA PRO A 790 17.32 10.41 -32.52
C PRO A 790 16.12 11.03 -33.28
N LYS A 791 16.40 11.92 -34.22
CA LYS A 791 15.38 12.48 -35.11
C LYS A 791 14.78 11.38 -36.00
N SER A 792 13.45 11.31 -36.11
CA SER A 792 12.80 10.44 -37.09
C SER A 792 12.81 11.06 -38.49
N ASP A 793 12.81 10.23 -39.53
CA ASP A 793 12.98 10.66 -40.93
C ASP A 793 11.95 11.72 -41.36
N ASN A 794 10.70 11.54 -40.94
CA ASN A 794 9.60 12.45 -41.29
C ASN A 794 9.43 13.62 -40.31
N CYS A 795 10.28 13.76 -39.29
CA CYS A 795 10.15 14.84 -38.31
C CYS A 795 10.51 16.22 -38.90
N PRO A 796 9.61 17.22 -38.83
CA PRO A 796 9.96 18.60 -39.17
C PRO A 796 11.18 19.09 -38.37
N PRO A 797 12.20 19.68 -39.01
CA PRO A 797 13.42 20.12 -38.31
C PRO A 797 13.16 21.11 -37.17
N ALA A 798 12.22 22.04 -37.39
CA ALA A 798 11.82 23.01 -36.37
C ALA A 798 11.22 22.33 -35.13
N LEU A 799 10.40 21.29 -35.32
CA LEU A 799 9.82 20.52 -34.21
C LEU A 799 10.89 19.73 -33.45
N TYR A 800 11.85 19.13 -34.15
CA TYR A 800 12.97 18.43 -33.51
C TYR A 800 13.83 19.38 -32.67
N SER A 801 14.10 20.59 -33.18
CA SER A 801 14.81 21.62 -32.43
C SER A 801 14.08 22.04 -31.15
N LEU A 802 12.74 22.04 -31.14
CA LEU A 802 11.96 22.26 -29.91
C LEU A 802 12.11 21.08 -28.94
N MET A 803 12.02 19.84 -29.43
CA MET A 803 12.19 18.65 -28.59
C MET A 803 13.55 18.62 -27.90
N THR A 804 14.64 18.96 -28.60
CA THR A 804 15.98 18.97 -27.99
C THR A 804 16.13 20.03 -26.90
N ARG A 805 15.44 21.18 -27.01
CA ARG A 805 15.36 22.18 -25.93
C ARG A 805 14.57 21.67 -24.72
N CYS A 806 13.48 20.96 -24.93
CA CYS A 806 12.73 20.30 -23.87
C CYS A 806 13.56 19.23 -23.14
N TRP A 807 14.54 18.62 -23.82
CA TRP A 807 15.48 17.66 -23.24
C TRP A 807 16.77 18.28 -22.70
N SER A 808 16.77 19.59 -22.40
CA SER A 808 17.85 20.18 -21.63
C SER A 808 17.98 19.44 -20.29
N TYR A 809 19.22 19.16 -19.89
CA TYR A 809 19.49 18.42 -18.66
C TYR A 809 19.03 19.22 -17.44
N ASP A 810 19.37 20.51 -17.37
CA ASP A 810 18.87 21.42 -16.34
C ASP A 810 17.38 21.73 -16.60
N PRO A 811 16.48 21.46 -15.63
CA PRO A 811 15.06 21.76 -15.77
C PRO A 811 14.74 23.23 -16.04
N ARG A 812 15.59 24.16 -15.59
CA ARG A 812 15.36 25.62 -15.72
C ARG A 812 15.57 26.14 -17.15
N ASP A 813 16.33 25.41 -17.96
CA ASP A 813 16.61 25.77 -19.35
C ASP A 813 15.52 25.28 -20.31
N ARG A 814 14.58 24.47 -19.81
CA ARG A 814 13.48 23.93 -20.61
C ARG A 814 12.41 25.02 -20.83
N PRO A 815 11.84 25.14 -22.05
CA PRO A 815 10.78 26.10 -22.32
C PRO A 815 9.50 25.78 -21.53
N SER A 816 8.69 26.79 -21.22
CA SER A 816 7.36 26.59 -20.63
C SER A 816 6.37 26.03 -21.65
N PHE A 817 5.25 25.46 -21.18
CA PHE A 817 4.20 25.01 -22.09
C PHE A 817 3.59 26.16 -22.89
N THR A 818 3.49 27.33 -22.26
CA THR A 818 3.04 28.57 -22.92
C THR A 818 3.95 28.98 -24.08
N GLU A 819 5.27 28.81 -23.98
CA GLU A 819 6.19 29.03 -25.11
C GLU A 819 6.02 27.95 -26.19
N LEU A 820 5.91 26.68 -25.76
CA LEU A 820 5.82 25.54 -26.66
C LEU A 820 4.57 25.57 -27.54
N VAL A 821 3.41 25.93 -26.99
CA VAL A 821 2.15 25.92 -27.75
C VAL A 821 2.18 26.91 -28.92
N VAL A 822 2.82 28.06 -28.74
CA VAL A 822 2.98 29.08 -29.79
C VAL A 822 3.87 28.53 -30.91
N LYS A 823 5.04 27.99 -30.54
CA LYS A 823 6.01 27.51 -31.52
C LYS A 823 5.53 26.28 -32.28
N ILE A 824 4.86 25.33 -31.61
CA ILE A 824 4.27 24.17 -32.27
C ILE A 824 3.11 24.59 -33.19
N SER A 825 2.35 25.62 -32.82
CA SER A 825 1.31 26.19 -33.68
C SER A 825 1.89 26.79 -34.96
N ASP A 826 3.04 27.48 -34.88
CA ASP A 826 3.75 27.99 -36.05
C ASP A 826 4.25 26.86 -36.96
N VAL A 827 4.85 25.81 -36.37
CA VAL A 827 5.28 24.62 -37.13
C VAL A 827 4.08 23.97 -37.84
N HIS A 828 2.95 23.80 -37.16
CA HIS A 828 1.75 23.24 -37.77
C HIS A 828 1.23 24.09 -38.94
N ARG A 829 1.29 25.43 -38.82
CA ARG A 829 0.93 26.34 -39.92
C ARG A 829 1.88 26.17 -41.12
N MET A 830 3.18 26.10 -40.86
CA MET A 830 4.19 25.88 -41.91
C MET A 830 3.99 24.55 -42.65
N GLU A 831 3.72 23.46 -41.93
CA GLU A 831 3.46 22.15 -42.56
C GLU A 831 2.20 22.17 -43.44
N LYS A 832 1.15 22.89 -43.02
CA LYS A 832 -0.05 23.10 -43.84
C LYS A 832 0.25 23.87 -45.12
N GLU A 833 1.02 24.95 -45.03
CA GLU A 833 1.41 25.76 -46.18
C GLU A 833 2.27 24.94 -47.16
N GLN A 834 3.22 24.14 -46.65
CA GLN A 834 4.05 23.26 -47.48
C GLN A 834 3.25 22.17 -48.20
N GLU A 835 2.21 21.61 -47.57
CA GLU A 835 1.32 20.65 -48.23
C GLU A 835 0.53 21.30 -49.36
N VAL A 836 0.00 22.50 -49.13
CA VAL A 836 -0.72 23.26 -50.17
C VAL A 836 0.18 23.55 -51.36
N GLU A 837 1.44 23.93 -51.13
CA GLU A 837 2.38 24.16 -52.23
C GLU A 837 2.77 22.85 -52.94
N ARG A 838 2.99 21.75 -52.21
CA ARG A 838 3.24 20.43 -52.81
C ARG A 838 2.06 19.96 -53.67
N GLU A 839 0.83 20.24 -53.25
CA GLU A 839 -0.37 19.92 -54.03
C GLU A 839 -0.51 20.81 -55.26
N ARG A 840 -0.19 22.12 -55.16
CA ARG A 840 -0.12 23.01 -56.32
C ARG A 840 0.93 22.57 -57.33
N ASP A 841 2.09 22.13 -56.87
CA ASP A 841 3.15 21.65 -57.75
C ASP A 841 2.77 20.32 -58.42
N ARG A 842 2.09 19.40 -57.72
CA ARG A 842 1.48 18.22 -58.35
C ARG A 842 0.47 18.60 -59.43
N GLN A 843 -0.36 19.61 -59.18
CA GLN A 843 -1.34 20.11 -60.14
C GLN A 843 -0.70 20.85 -61.34
N ARG A 844 0.42 21.54 -61.12
CA ARG A 844 1.24 22.13 -62.21
C ARG A 844 1.92 21.05 -63.05
N SER A 845 2.47 20.02 -62.40
CA SER A 845 3.18 18.92 -63.07
C SER A 845 2.24 18.01 -63.86
N THR A 846 0.98 17.87 -63.43
CA THR A 846 -0.06 17.12 -64.19
C THR A 846 -0.61 17.92 -65.38
N LYS A 847 -0.66 19.25 -65.31
CA LYS A 847 -1.04 20.11 -66.46
C LYS A 847 0.02 20.18 -67.57
N PHE A 848 1.28 19.85 -67.29
CA PHE A 848 2.35 19.85 -68.31
C PHE A 848 2.32 18.63 -69.26
N PHE A 849 1.55 17.59 -68.93
CA PHE A 849 1.42 16.37 -69.75
C PHE A 849 0.21 16.37 -70.72
N ASP A 850 -0.55 17.47 -70.79
CA ASP A 850 -1.74 17.58 -71.64
C ASP A 850 -1.50 18.43 -72.92
N MET A 851 -0.28 18.39 -73.46
CA MET A 851 0.04 18.91 -74.79
C MET A 851 0.10 17.73 -75.78
N THR A 852 -0.80 17.74 -76.76
CA THR A 852 -0.96 16.74 -77.83
C THR A 852 0.35 16.30 -78.48
N PRO A 853 0.57 14.99 -78.75
CA PRO A 853 1.78 14.51 -79.41
C PRO A 853 1.81 14.87 -80.92
N PRO A 854 2.97 15.23 -81.50
CA PRO A 854 3.12 15.39 -82.94
C PRO A 854 3.14 14.01 -83.66
N PRO A 855 2.79 13.94 -84.96
CA PRO A 855 2.62 12.66 -85.67
C PRO A 855 3.96 11.93 -85.92
N PRO A 856 3.96 10.59 -86.03
CA PRO A 856 5.18 9.78 -86.09
C PRO A 856 5.83 9.78 -87.50
N PRO A 857 7.18 9.68 -87.60
CA PRO A 857 7.89 9.53 -88.88
C PRO A 857 7.89 8.07 -89.40
N PRO A 858 8.17 7.84 -90.70
CA PRO A 858 8.03 6.53 -91.36
C PRO A 858 9.17 5.54 -91.04
N PRO A 859 8.94 4.21 -91.19
CA PRO A 859 9.87 3.17 -90.74
C PRO A 859 11.02 2.89 -91.74
N PRO A 860 12.25 2.59 -91.26
CA PRO A 860 13.36 2.13 -92.11
C PRO A 860 13.39 0.59 -92.31
N PRO A 861 14.09 0.07 -93.34
CA PRO A 861 14.06 -1.33 -93.79
C PRO A 861 15.02 -2.26 -93.02
N PRO A 862 14.89 -3.60 -93.14
CA PRO A 862 15.58 -4.57 -92.27
C PRO A 862 16.92 -5.05 -92.82
N PRO A 863 17.90 -5.36 -91.95
CA PRO A 863 18.98 -6.31 -92.26
C PRO A 863 18.99 -7.54 -91.33
N PRO A 864 19.75 -8.60 -91.71
CA PRO A 864 19.45 -9.99 -91.37
C PRO A 864 20.22 -10.56 -90.16
N ALA A 865 19.77 -11.76 -89.78
CA ALA A 865 20.16 -12.61 -88.67
C ALA A 865 21.67 -12.84 -88.47
N HIS A 866 22.10 -12.98 -87.20
CA HIS A 866 22.80 -14.16 -86.68
C HIS A 866 22.96 -14.11 -85.14
N THR A 867 22.19 -14.98 -84.48
CA THR A 867 22.55 -15.93 -83.40
C THR A 867 23.37 -15.55 -82.14
N HIS A 868 22.74 -15.90 -81.00
CA HIS A 868 23.27 -16.50 -79.76
C HIS A 868 23.96 -15.61 -78.72
N LEU A 869 23.27 -15.28 -77.61
CA LEU A 869 23.19 -16.09 -76.37
C LEU A 869 22.34 -15.39 -75.29
N LEU A 870 21.64 -16.22 -74.53
CA LEU A 870 20.65 -15.88 -73.50
C LEU A 870 21.25 -15.11 -72.32
N HIS A 871 20.63 -13.98 -71.96
CA HIS A 871 20.50 -13.57 -70.55
C HIS A 871 19.21 -12.75 -70.39
N GLN A 872 18.22 -13.36 -69.74
CA GLN A 872 16.89 -12.81 -69.52
C GLN A 872 16.92 -11.94 -68.26
N CYS A 873 16.69 -10.63 -68.42
CA CYS A 873 16.32 -9.73 -67.33
C CYS A 873 14.80 -9.62 -67.31
N LEU A 874 14.17 -10.08 -66.23
CA LEU A 874 12.83 -9.68 -65.82
C LEU A 874 12.83 -9.53 -64.29
N SER A 875 12.48 -8.33 -63.85
CA SER A 875 11.62 -8.04 -62.70
C SER A 875 11.85 -8.85 -61.42
N GLU A 876 12.42 -8.19 -60.41
CA GLU A 876 12.00 -8.44 -59.03
C GLU A 876 11.61 -7.12 -58.36
N GLY A 877 10.30 -6.92 -58.24
CA GLY A 877 9.77 -6.21 -57.10
C GLY A 877 10.05 -7.06 -55.86
N GLU A 878 10.58 -6.45 -54.81
CA GLU A 878 10.72 -7.11 -53.52
C GLU A 878 9.31 -7.34 -52.94
N LEU A 879 8.80 -8.53 -53.23
CA LEU A 879 7.69 -9.16 -52.55
C LEU A 879 8.11 -9.32 -51.07
N MET A 880 7.37 -8.74 -50.12
CA MET A 880 7.48 -9.16 -48.72
C MET A 880 7.01 -10.61 -48.62
N VAL A 881 7.95 -11.54 -48.62
CA VAL A 881 7.69 -12.95 -48.36
C VAL A 881 7.42 -13.10 -46.86
N GLU A 882 6.16 -13.39 -46.49
CA GLU A 882 5.87 -13.87 -45.15
C GLU A 882 6.58 -15.23 -44.93
N PRO A 883 7.26 -15.44 -43.80
CA PRO A 883 8.05 -16.64 -43.59
C PRO A 883 7.13 -17.87 -43.42
N SER A 884 7.18 -18.79 -44.38
CA SER A 884 6.47 -20.08 -44.29
C SER A 884 7.13 -21.07 -43.31
N SER A 885 8.33 -20.77 -42.80
CA SER A 885 9.04 -21.60 -41.83
C SER A 885 9.83 -20.77 -40.80
N LYS A 886 10.08 -21.39 -39.64
CA LYS A 886 10.87 -20.79 -38.55
C LYS A 886 12.33 -20.53 -38.93
N GLU A 887 12.84 -21.25 -39.92
CA GLU A 887 14.22 -21.12 -40.42
C GLU A 887 14.37 -19.92 -41.37
N ASP A 888 13.34 -19.60 -42.15
CA ASP A 888 13.33 -18.44 -43.05
C ASP A 888 13.26 -17.11 -42.28
N ALA A 889 12.45 -17.07 -41.22
CA ALA A 889 12.41 -15.92 -40.31
C ALA A 889 13.78 -15.64 -39.66
N GLN A 890 14.56 -16.71 -39.40
CA GLN A 890 15.87 -16.62 -38.76
C GLN A 890 16.95 -16.14 -39.74
N ARG A 891 16.86 -16.49 -41.02
CA ARG A 891 17.72 -15.98 -42.09
C ARG A 891 17.44 -14.51 -42.42
N LEU A 892 16.17 -14.13 -42.53
CA LEU A 892 15.77 -12.73 -42.75
C LEU A 892 16.23 -11.83 -41.60
N TRP A 893 16.13 -12.31 -40.35
CA TRP A 893 16.64 -11.58 -39.19
C TRP A 893 18.17 -11.43 -39.20
N GLN A 894 18.92 -12.43 -39.70
CA GLN A 894 20.37 -12.33 -39.84
C GLN A 894 20.79 -11.32 -40.92
N MET A 895 20.11 -11.32 -42.07
CA MET A 895 20.35 -10.35 -43.16
C MET A 895 20.04 -8.92 -42.71
N GLU A 896 18.93 -8.69 -42.02
CA GLU A 896 18.58 -7.36 -41.51
C GLU A 896 19.58 -6.86 -40.45
N ARG A 897 20.09 -7.78 -39.61
CA ARG A 897 21.14 -7.48 -38.63
C ARG A 897 22.46 -7.08 -39.29
N GLU A 898 22.84 -7.73 -40.39
CA GLU A 898 24.05 -7.39 -41.15
C GLU A 898 23.91 -6.03 -41.86
N ARG A 899 22.77 -5.78 -42.50
CA ARG A 899 22.46 -4.49 -43.14
C ARG A 899 22.49 -3.32 -42.15
N MET A 900 22.01 -3.55 -40.93
CA MET A 900 22.03 -2.57 -39.84
C MET A 900 23.45 -2.32 -39.31
N GLN A 901 24.32 -3.35 -39.26
CA GLN A 901 25.73 -3.18 -38.90
C GLN A 901 26.54 -2.44 -39.98
N GLU A 902 26.23 -2.66 -41.25
CA GLU A 902 26.80 -1.92 -42.40
C GLU A 902 26.48 -0.43 -42.29
N THR A 903 25.21 -0.12 -42.02
CA THR A 903 24.71 1.26 -41.88
C THR A 903 25.40 1.98 -40.71
N MET A 904 25.59 1.31 -39.56
CA MET A 904 26.33 1.88 -38.42
C MET A 904 27.80 2.12 -38.72
N ARG A 905 28.46 1.28 -39.53
CA ARG A 905 29.85 1.53 -39.97
C ARG A 905 29.92 2.78 -40.85
N HIS A 906 28.98 2.91 -41.78
CA HIS A 906 28.93 4.06 -42.69
C HIS A 906 28.67 5.38 -41.93
N GLN A 907 27.76 5.38 -40.94
CA GLN A 907 27.49 6.54 -40.10
C GLN A 907 28.68 6.91 -39.21
N LYS A 908 29.38 5.92 -38.64
CA LYS A 908 30.60 6.16 -37.85
C LYS A 908 31.72 6.76 -38.68
N GLN A 909 31.82 6.38 -39.95
CA GLN A 909 32.80 6.90 -40.89
C GLN A 909 32.49 8.35 -41.28
N GLN A 910 31.22 8.66 -41.60
CA GLN A 910 30.77 10.04 -41.82
C GLN A 910 30.99 10.93 -40.60
N MET A 911 30.67 10.46 -39.39
CA MET A 911 30.92 11.21 -38.15
C MET A 911 32.42 11.53 -37.94
N MET A 912 33.32 10.62 -38.30
CA MET A 912 34.77 10.87 -38.20
C MET A 912 35.27 11.85 -39.26
N GLU A 913 34.66 11.88 -40.44
CA GLU A 913 34.94 12.85 -41.50
C GLU A 913 34.44 14.25 -41.11
N ASP A 914 33.23 14.34 -40.58
CA ASP A 914 32.66 15.60 -40.07
C ASP A 914 33.47 16.16 -38.91
N ASN A 915 33.94 15.32 -38.00
CA ASN A 915 34.77 15.77 -36.88
C ASN A 915 36.16 16.25 -37.34
N LYS A 916 36.74 15.60 -38.36
CA LYS A 916 37.97 16.10 -39.00
C LYS A 916 37.75 17.42 -39.73
N TRP A 917 36.59 17.57 -40.39
CA TRP A 917 36.20 18.80 -41.05
C TRP A 917 36.04 19.94 -40.01
N LEU A 918 35.30 19.70 -38.92
CA LEU A 918 35.13 20.64 -37.81
C LEU A 918 36.46 21.05 -37.17
N THR A 919 37.37 20.10 -36.91
CA THR A 919 38.69 20.42 -36.33
C THR A 919 39.54 21.26 -37.29
N LYS A 920 39.36 21.08 -38.61
CA LYS A 920 40.06 21.86 -39.64
C LYS A 920 39.48 23.26 -39.74
N GLU A 921 38.16 23.38 -39.67
CA GLU A 921 37.42 24.66 -39.67
C GLU A 921 37.74 25.47 -38.41
N GLU A 922 37.81 24.83 -37.24
CA GLU A 922 38.16 25.43 -35.96
C GLU A 922 39.60 25.96 -35.95
N ARG A 923 40.55 25.28 -36.63
CA ARG A 923 41.90 25.77 -36.84
C ARG A 923 42.00 26.95 -37.81
N LEU A 924 41.04 27.11 -38.71
CA LEU A 924 40.97 28.25 -39.63
C LEU A 924 40.30 29.46 -38.98
N LEU A 925 39.42 29.25 -37.99
CA LEU A 925 38.75 30.29 -37.23
C LEU A 925 39.61 30.89 -36.11
N VAL A 926 40.63 30.17 -35.65
CA VAL A 926 41.58 30.66 -34.62
C VAL A 926 42.87 31.13 -35.28
N GLY A 927 42.84 32.34 -35.84
CA GLY A 927 44.01 33.06 -36.30
C GLY A 927 44.75 33.79 -35.16
N ASN A 928 45.97 33.35 -34.87
CA ASN A 928 47.13 34.04 -34.28
C ASN A 928 46.97 35.00 -33.08
N ILE A 929 47.32 34.52 -31.86
CA ILE A 929 48.11 35.27 -30.85
C ILE A 929 49.10 34.30 -30.12
N PRO A 930 50.43 34.56 -30.11
CA PRO A 930 51.47 33.78 -29.39
C PRO A 930 52.12 34.60 -28.21
N PRO A 931 53.21 34.15 -27.51
CA PRO A 931 53.19 33.24 -26.34
C PRO A 931 54.02 33.72 -25.11
N THR A 932 53.76 33.24 -23.87
CA THR A 932 54.67 33.11 -22.69
C THR A 932 53.88 32.44 -21.54
N LEU A 933 54.33 31.52 -20.66
CA LEU A 933 55.63 30.87 -20.39
C LEU A 933 55.35 29.56 -19.57
N ASP A 934 55.87 28.43 -20.07
CA ASP A 934 56.34 27.16 -19.49
C ASP A 934 55.58 26.33 -18.43
N LEU A 935 55.04 25.19 -18.92
CA LEU A 935 54.99 23.90 -18.21
C LEU A 935 56.03 22.95 -18.85
N VAL A 936 57.04 22.54 -18.08
CA VAL A 936 58.01 21.51 -18.47
C VAL A 936 57.42 20.11 -18.27
N HIS A 937 57.47 19.35 -19.37
CA HIS A 937 57.14 17.94 -19.54
C HIS A 937 58.23 17.01 -19.02
N LEU A 938 57.87 15.78 -18.60
CA LEU A 938 58.74 14.60 -18.72
C LEU A 938 57.92 13.33 -19.03
N ASN A 939 57.80 13.06 -20.34
CA ASN A 939 57.88 11.80 -21.10
C ASN A 939 57.26 10.48 -20.60
N GLN A 940 56.37 9.92 -21.42
CA GLN A 940 56.29 8.48 -21.71
C GLN A 940 56.31 8.23 -23.24
N PRO A 941 56.92 7.13 -23.73
CA PRO A 941 57.22 6.95 -25.15
C PRO A 941 56.07 6.37 -25.98
N HIS A 942 56.06 6.72 -27.26
CA HIS A 942 55.16 6.26 -28.32
C HIS A 942 55.22 4.74 -28.57
N PHE A 943 54.04 4.14 -28.78
CA PHE A 943 53.86 2.96 -29.62
C PHE A 943 52.70 3.20 -30.60
N GLN A 944 52.98 3.03 -31.89
CA GLN A 944 51.99 3.09 -32.98
C GLN A 944 50.99 1.92 -32.89
N PRO A 945 49.70 2.11 -33.23
CA PRO A 945 48.73 1.03 -33.26
C PRO A 945 48.94 0.17 -34.52
N LYS A 946 49.34 -1.09 -34.33
CA LYS A 946 49.19 -2.15 -35.34
C LYS A 946 47.76 -2.70 -35.29
N ASP A 947 47.24 -3.01 -36.48
CA ASP A 947 45.92 -3.55 -36.76
C ASP A 947 45.50 -4.70 -35.84
N ARG A 948 44.25 -4.65 -35.34
CA ARG A 948 43.59 -5.80 -34.70
C ARG A 948 42.86 -6.63 -35.75
N PRO A 949 42.99 -7.97 -35.75
CA PRO A 949 42.24 -8.85 -36.64
C PRO A 949 40.77 -8.99 -36.19
N PRO A 950 39.89 -9.56 -37.04
CA PRO A 950 38.45 -9.63 -36.79
C PRO A 950 38.13 -10.49 -35.56
N ILE A 951 37.21 -10.03 -34.72
CA ILE A 951 36.61 -10.84 -33.65
C ILE A 951 35.63 -11.81 -34.32
N HIS A 952 36.06 -13.05 -34.51
CA HIS A 952 35.16 -14.16 -34.83
C HIS A 952 34.17 -14.38 -33.68
N THR A 953 32.88 -14.44 -34.00
CA THR A 953 31.86 -15.06 -33.15
C THR A 953 32.16 -16.55 -33.03
N THR A 954 32.79 -16.98 -31.95
CA THR A 954 32.90 -18.40 -31.60
C THR A 954 31.66 -18.83 -30.83
N GLN A 955 30.84 -19.67 -31.45
CA GLN A 955 29.94 -20.59 -30.73
C GLN A 955 30.74 -21.31 -29.62
N ALA A 956 30.18 -21.39 -28.42
CA ALA A 956 30.76 -22.12 -27.30
C ALA A 956 30.91 -23.61 -27.69
N ARG A 957 32.16 -24.10 -27.79
CA ARG A 957 32.45 -25.54 -27.83
C ARG A 957 32.33 -26.11 -26.41
N PRO A 958 31.84 -27.35 -26.24
CA PRO A 958 31.78 -28.00 -24.92
C PRO A 958 33.18 -28.14 -24.32
N THR A 959 33.35 -27.72 -23.06
CA THR A 959 34.56 -27.81 -22.21
C THR A 959 34.93 -29.24 -21.78
N ALA A 960 34.59 -30.25 -22.60
CA ALA A 960 34.58 -31.67 -22.24
C ALA A 960 35.93 -32.41 -22.36
N GLU A 961 36.99 -31.77 -22.87
CA GLU A 961 38.27 -32.44 -23.20
C GLU A 961 39.43 -32.16 -22.21
N LEU A 962 39.16 -31.55 -21.06
CA LEU A 962 40.16 -31.26 -20.02
C LEU A 962 40.17 -32.32 -18.92
N ASP A 963 41.36 -32.72 -18.44
CA ASP A 963 41.49 -33.55 -17.25
C ASP A 963 41.06 -32.78 -15.99
N ARG A 964 40.00 -33.26 -15.32
CA ARG A 964 39.38 -32.63 -14.13
C ARG A 964 39.79 -33.28 -12.81
N SER A 965 40.66 -34.29 -12.84
CA SER A 965 40.97 -35.14 -11.68
C SER A 965 41.59 -34.35 -10.51
N ASP A 966 42.36 -33.30 -10.80
CA ASP A 966 43.02 -32.42 -9.81
C ASP A 966 42.60 -30.93 -9.91
N ASP A 967 41.49 -30.61 -10.58
CA ASP A 967 41.06 -29.22 -10.81
C ASP A 967 40.27 -28.66 -9.62
N LYS A 968 40.97 -27.96 -8.72
CA LYS A 968 40.37 -27.31 -7.54
C LYS A 968 39.26 -26.30 -7.86
N VAL A 969 39.33 -25.62 -9.00
CA VAL A 969 38.29 -24.65 -9.42
C VAL A 969 37.04 -25.39 -9.88
N TYR A 970 37.21 -26.46 -10.66
CA TYR A 970 36.09 -27.33 -11.06
C TYR A 970 35.38 -27.94 -9.84
N GLN A 971 36.14 -28.50 -8.89
CA GLN A 971 35.56 -29.07 -7.66
C GLN A 971 34.78 -28.01 -6.87
N ALA A 972 35.33 -26.81 -6.69
CA ALA A 972 34.66 -25.74 -5.96
C ALA A 972 33.37 -25.22 -6.65
N VAL A 973 33.33 -25.20 -7.99
CA VAL A 973 32.10 -24.87 -8.74
C VAL A 973 31.05 -25.97 -8.59
N MET A 974 31.44 -27.24 -8.64
CA MET A 974 30.52 -28.36 -8.47
C MET A 974 29.92 -28.39 -7.05
N GLU A 975 30.73 -28.10 -6.02
CA GLU A 975 30.24 -27.93 -4.64
C GLU A 975 29.25 -26.77 -4.52
N LEU A 976 29.53 -25.62 -5.16
CA LEU A 976 28.61 -24.47 -5.18
C LEU A 976 27.27 -24.83 -5.83
N VAL A 977 27.30 -25.51 -6.98
CA VAL A 977 26.09 -25.99 -7.68
C VAL A 977 25.32 -26.99 -6.81
N GLN A 978 26.01 -27.91 -6.14
CA GLN A 978 25.39 -28.90 -5.27
C GLN A 978 24.62 -28.27 -4.10
N VAL A 979 25.19 -27.25 -3.43
CA VAL A 979 24.51 -26.56 -2.32
C VAL A 979 23.30 -25.74 -2.82
N VAL A 980 23.38 -25.15 -4.01
CA VAL A 980 22.25 -24.44 -4.64
C VAL A 980 21.12 -25.39 -5.03
N VAL A 981 21.44 -26.58 -5.54
CA VAL A 981 20.46 -27.63 -5.84
C VAL A 981 19.81 -28.15 -4.56
N GLN A 982 20.58 -28.32 -3.48
CA GLN A 982 20.04 -28.71 -2.18
C GLN A 982 19.05 -27.66 -1.66
N LEU A 983 19.41 -26.37 -1.73
CA LEU A 983 18.49 -25.27 -1.36
C LEU A 983 17.18 -25.34 -2.16
N LYS A 984 17.25 -25.61 -3.47
CA LYS A 984 16.06 -25.74 -4.33
C LYS A 984 15.15 -26.89 -3.91
N ASN A 985 15.72 -28.03 -3.51
CA ASN A 985 14.96 -29.20 -3.12
C ASN A 985 14.31 -29.02 -1.73
N ASP A 986 15.01 -28.33 -0.83
CA ASP A 986 14.60 -28.22 0.58
C ASP A 986 13.76 -26.98 0.89
N VAL A 987 13.72 -25.96 0.01
CA VAL A 987 13.05 -24.66 0.32
C VAL A 987 11.56 -24.78 0.66
N ASN A 988 10.90 -25.84 0.21
CA ASN A 988 9.49 -26.09 0.46
C ASN A 988 9.22 -26.77 1.81
N THR A 989 10.23 -27.42 2.38
CA THR A 989 10.16 -28.14 3.66
C THR A 989 10.86 -27.38 4.80
N LEU A 990 11.86 -26.57 4.48
CA LEU A 990 12.62 -25.75 5.43
C LEU A 990 11.77 -24.62 6.04
N GLN A 991 11.96 -24.41 7.34
CA GLN A 991 11.42 -23.23 8.01
C GLN A 991 12.22 -21.97 7.63
N PRO A 992 11.59 -20.79 7.62
CA PRO A 992 12.27 -19.53 7.25
C PRO A 992 13.54 -19.25 8.06
N GLU A 993 13.57 -19.65 9.32
CA GLU A 993 14.72 -19.49 10.22
C GLU A 993 15.93 -20.34 9.77
N GLU A 994 15.69 -21.43 9.05
CA GLU A 994 16.71 -22.37 8.59
C GLU A 994 17.37 -21.94 7.26
N TYR A 995 16.76 -21.01 6.51
CA TYR A 995 17.34 -20.48 5.26
C TYR A 995 18.73 -19.88 5.46
N ILE A 996 18.96 -19.26 6.63
CA ILE A 996 20.25 -18.67 6.97
C ILE A 996 21.37 -19.72 7.05
N THR A 997 21.05 -20.95 7.45
CA THR A 997 22.02 -22.04 7.57
C THR A 997 22.46 -22.52 6.20
N VAL A 998 21.51 -22.69 5.28
CA VAL A 998 21.79 -23.13 3.91
C VAL A 998 22.56 -22.06 3.14
N ILE A 999 22.20 -20.78 3.29
CA ILE A 999 22.90 -19.67 2.61
C ILE A 999 24.29 -19.43 3.19
N LYS A 1000 24.51 -19.68 4.49
CA LYS A 1000 25.87 -19.72 5.04
C LYS A 1000 26.73 -20.78 4.35
N SER A 1001 26.16 -21.95 4.05
CA SER A 1001 26.86 -23.00 3.28
C SER A 1001 27.24 -22.52 1.87
N VAL A 1002 26.30 -21.86 1.16
CA VAL A 1002 26.55 -21.25 -0.17
C VAL A 1002 27.68 -20.20 -0.10
N GLY A 1003 27.70 -19.38 0.94
CA GLY A 1003 28.75 -18.37 1.12
C GLY A 1003 30.13 -18.98 1.42
N LEU A 1004 30.18 -20.14 2.09
CA LEU A 1004 31.41 -20.85 2.38
C LEU A 1004 31.98 -21.53 1.12
N THR A 1005 31.15 -22.16 0.30
CA THR A 1005 31.56 -22.77 -0.97
C THR A 1005 32.02 -21.71 -1.97
N LEU A 1006 31.31 -20.58 -2.06
CA LEU A 1006 31.75 -19.45 -2.89
C LEU A 1006 33.11 -18.90 -2.46
N ARG A 1007 33.38 -18.80 -1.15
CA ARG A 1007 34.69 -18.39 -0.64
C ARG A 1007 35.79 -19.39 -1.01
N SER A 1008 35.47 -20.68 -1.01
CA SER A 1008 36.39 -21.75 -1.47
C SER A 1008 36.70 -21.60 -2.96
N LEU A 1009 35.69 -21.31 -3.78
CA LEU A 1009 35.82 -21.04 -5.22
C LEU A 1009 36.69 -19.82 -5.50
N ILE A 1010 36.43 -18.68 -4.85
CA ILE A 1010 37.22 -17.47 -5.04
C ILE A 1010 38.69 -17.74 -4.68
N ARG A 1011 38.96 -18.42 -3.56
CA ARG A 1011 40.32 -18.77 -3.14
C ARG A 1011 41.03 -19.67 -4.16
N SER A 1012 40.34 -20.68 -4.69
CA SER A 1012 40.93 -21.59 -5.68
C SER A 1012 41.18 -20.91 -7.04
N VAL A 1013 40.44 -19.86 -7.38
CA VAL A 1013 40.75 -19.00 -8.54
C VAL A 1013 41.91 -18.05 -8.23
N ASP A 1014 41.96 -17.44 -7.04
CA ASP A 1014 43.05 -16.55 -6.62
C ASP A 1014 44.42 -17.25 -6.62
N ASP A 1015 44.47 -18.54 -6.30
CA ASP A 1015 45.69 -19.36 -6.36
C ASP A 1015 46.24 -19.49 -7.81
N ILE A 1016 45.37 -19.37 -8.82
CA ILE A 1016 45.71 -19.52 -10.25
C ILE A 1016 45.94 -18.17 -10.92
N LEU A 1017 45.29 -17.09 -10.46
CA LEU A 1017 45.42 -15.73 -11.03
C LEU A 1017 46.88 -15.27 -11.28
N PRO A 1018 47.88 -15.55 -10.41
CA PRO A 1018 49.28 -15.18 -10.64
C PRO A 1018 49.90 -15.86 -11.87
N THR A 1019 49.45 -17.07 -12.21
CA THR A 1019 49.97 -17.87 -13.34
C THR A 1019 49.38 -17.47 -14.70
N LEU A 1020 48.36 -16.60 -14.71
CA LEU A 1020 47.63 -16.19 -15.91
C LEU A 1020 48.07 -14.80 -16.41
N HIS A 1021 47.93 -14.58 -17.72
CA HIS A 1021 48.28 -13.33 -18.38
C HIS A 1021 47.41 -12.14 -17.91
N LYS A 1022 48.01 -10.95 -17.82
CA LYS A 1022 47.41 -9.73 -17.22
C LYS A 1022 46.07 -9.31 -17.87
N SER A 1023 45.88 -9.56 -19.16
CA SER A 1023 44.65 -9.22 -19.89
C SER A 1023 43.45 -10.11 -19.54
N ILE A 1024 43.71 -11.36 -19.12
CA ILE A 1024 42.66 -12.32 -18.75
C ILE A 1024 42.36 -12.23 -17.25
N ARG A 1025 43.36 -11.84 -16.45
CA ARG A 1025 43.21 -11.55 -15.02
C ARG A 1025 42.11 -10.51 -14.76
N THR A 1026 42.04 -9.44 -15.54
CA THR A 1026 41.01 -8.40 -15.39
C THR A 1026 39.58 -8.89 -15.69
N GLU A 1027 39.44 -9.87 -16.58
CA GLU A 1027 38.14 -10.48 -16.92
C GLU A 1027 37.67 -11.40 -15.78
N ILE A 1028 38.57 -12.24 -15.26
CA ILE A 1028 38.31 -13.13 -14.12
C ILE A 1028 38.02 -12.34 -12.84
N GLU A 1029 38.76 -11.26 -12.57
CA GLU A 1029 38.50 -10.34 -11.44
C GLU A 1029 37.13 -9.64 -11.56
N GLY A 1030 36.69 -9.34 -12.78
CA GLY A 1030 35.36 -8.81 -13.06
C GLY A 1030 34.26 -9.81 -12.69
N THR A 1031 34.43 -11.07 -13.08
CA THR A 1031 33.50 -12.17 -12.75
C THR A 1031 33.51 -12.51 -11.25
N GLN A 1032 34.65 -12.45 -10.57
CA GLN A 1032 34.72 -12.58 -9.11
C GLN A 1032 33.95 -11.47 -8.38
N LYS A 1033 33.98 -10.23 -8.87
CA LYS A 1033 33.16 -9.12 -8.33
C LYS A 1033 31.68 -9.35 -8.58
N LEU A 1034 31.31 -9.88 -9.74
CA LEU A 1034 29.93 -10.26 -10.06
C LEU A 1034 29.39 -11.29 -9.06
N LEU A 1035 30.14 -12.38 -8.80
CA LEU A 1035 29.73 -13.40 -7.84
C LEU A 1035 29.54 -12.89 -6.40
N ASN A 1036 30.35 -11.91 -5.97
CA ASN A 1036 30.17 -11.28 -4.65
C ASN A 1036 28.89 -10.41 -4.60
N ASN A 1037 28.52 -9.78 -5.72
CA ASN A 1037 27.25 -9.06 -5.84
C ASN A 1037 26.06 -10.04 -5.86
N ASP A 1038 26.16 -11.15 -6.59
CA ASP A 1038 25.11 -12.17 -6.64
C ASP A 1038 24.87 -12.81 -5.26
N MET A 1039 25.94 -13.03 -4.49
CA MET A 1039 25.82 -13.50 -3.11
C MET A 1039 25.12 -12.47 -2.20
N SER A 1040 25.40 -11.18 -2.41
CA SER A 1040 24.74 -10.10 -1.68
C SER A 1040 23.24 -10.00 -2.03
N GLU A 1041 22.91 -10.21 -3.30
CA GLU A 1041 21.53 -10.29 -3.77
C GLU A 1041 20.80 -11.51 -3.18
N LEU A 1042 21.42 -12.69 -3.17
CA LEU A 1042 20.86 -13.89 -2.54
C LEU A 1042 20.56 -13.67 -1.04
N ILE A 1043 21.46 -13.04 -0.30
CA ILE A 1043 21.24 -12.70 1.12
C ILE A 1043 20.07 -11.74 1.29
N SER A 1044 19.95 -10.74 0.42
CA SER A 1044 18.83 -9.79 0.44
C SER A 1044 17.49 -10.49 0.19
N LYS A 1045 17.41 -11.35 -0.84
CA LYS A 1045 16.19 -12.11 -1.17
C LYS A 1045 15.80 -13.11 -0.09
N MET A 1046 16.77 -13.71 0.60
CA MET A 1046 16.49 -14.53 1.77
C MET A 1046 15.88 -13.73 2.92
N ARG A 1047 16.43 -12.56 3.26
CA ARG A 1047 15.85 -11.71 4.32
C ARG A 1047 14.42 -11.31 3.99
N LEU A 1048 14.16 -11.00 2.71
CA LEU A 1048 12.82 -10.70 2.23
C LEU A 1048 11.88 -11.91 2.37
N ALA A 1049 12.35 -13.12 2.06
CA ALA A 1049 11.59 -14.35 2.25
C ALA A 1049 11.32 -14.66 3.73
N GLN A 1050 12.24 -14.34 4.64
CA GLN A 1050 12.04 -14.46 6.10
C GLN A 1050 11.00 -13.46 6.62
N GLN A 1051 11.10 -12.19 6.24
CA GLN A 1051 10.19 -11.12 6.67
C GLN A 1051 8.75 -11.33 6.18
N ASN A 1052 8.60 -11.91 4.98
CA ASN A 1052 7.30 -12.10 4.33
C ASN A 1052 6.76 -13.53 4.46
N ALA A 1053 7.35 -14.36 5.33
CA ALA A 1053 7.02 -15.78 5.46
C ALA A 1053 5.56 -16.07 5.86
N ILE A 1054 4.86 -15.09 6.44
CA ILE A 1054 3.46 -15.16 6.89
C ILE A 1054 2.51 -14.28 6.06
N THR A 1055 3.00 -13.70 4.96
CA THR A 1055 2.22 -12.83 4.06
C THR A 1055 1.77 -13.57 2.81
N SER A 1056 0.87 -12.98 2.03
CA SER A 1056 0.49 -13.49 0.70
C SER A 1056 1.65 -13.55 -0.31
N LEU A 1057 2.77 -12.85 -0.01
CA LEU A 1057 3.97 -12.79 -0.87
C LEU A 1057 4.97 -13.92 -0.62
N LYS A 1058 4.69 -14.85 0.29
CA LYS A 1058 5.62 -15.92 0.71
C LYS A 1058 6.20 -16.71 -0.48
N GLU A 1059 5.33 -17.21 -1.37
CA GLU A 1059 5.76 -18.06 -2.49
C GLU A 1059 6.55 -17.25 -3.55
N GLU A 1060 6.18 -15.98 -3.75
CA GLU A 1060 6.91 -15.08 -4.65
C GLU A 1060 8.30 -14.73 -4.08
N CYS A 1061 8.42 -14.48 -2.78
CA CYS A 1061 9.70 -14.22 -2.13
C CYS A 1061 10.62 -15.46 -2.16
N LYS A 1062 10.08 -16.67 -1.96
CA LYS A 1062 10.84 -17.92 -2.14
C LYS A 1062 11.35 -18.09 -3.57
N LYS A 1063 10.50 -17.82 -4.55
CA LYS A 1063 10.86 -17.89 -5.97
C LYS A 1063 12.02 -16.93 -6.29
N GLN A 1064 11.95 -15.69 -5.81
CA GLN A 1064 13.03 -14.72 -5.99
C GLN A 1064 14.35 -15.13 -5.33
N MET A 1065 14.29 -15.74 -4.13
CA MET A 1065 15.48 -16.30 -3.48
C MET A 1065 16.10 -17.44 -4.29
N LEU A 1066 15.28 -18.35 -4.83
CA LEU A 1066 15.76 -19.43 -5.71
C LEU A 1066 16.35 -18.91 -7.02
N THR A 1067 15.76 -17.88 -7.62
CA THR A 1067 16.30 -17.24 -8.83
C THR A 1067 17.67 -16.63 -8.57
N ALA A 1068 17.85 -15.91 -7.46
CA ALA A 1068 19.15 -15.36 -7.08
C ALA A 1068 20.20 -16.47 -6.84
N ALA A 1069 19.82 -17.58 -6.19
CA ALA A 1069 20.71 -18.72 -5.98
C ALA A 1069 21.11 -19.40 -7.30
N HIS A 1070 20.18 -19.50 -8.25
CA HIS A 1070 20.43 -20.08 -9.56
C HIS A 1070 21.39 -19.22 -10.41
N ASN A 1071 21.21 -17.89 -10.40
CA ASN A 1071 22.10 -16.97 -11.10
C ASN A 1071 23.54 -17.09 -10.56
N LEU A 1072 23.70 -17.12 -9.24
CA LEU A 1072 25.00 -17.32 -8.59
C LEU A 1072 25.70 -18.62 -9.05
N ALA A 1073 24.95 -19.73 -9.18
CA ALA A 1073 25.49 -20.99 -9.68
C ALA A 1073 25.88 -20.93 -11.17
N MET A 1074 25.07 -20.23 -11.99
CA MET A 1074 25.33 -20.03 -13.41
C MET A 1074 26.59 -19.18 -13.63
N ASP A 1075 26.75 -18.10 -12.87
CA ASP A 1075 27.93 -17.25 -12.95
C ASP A 1075 29.18 -17.94 -12.37
N GLY A 1076 29.01 -18.86 -11.42
CA GLY A 1076 30.08 -19.75 -10.96
C GLY A 1076 30.58 -20.66 -12.09
N LYS A 1077 29.67 -21.16 -12.91
CA LYS A 1077 30.01 -21.93 -14.12
C LYS A 1077 30.66 -21.05 -15.20
N ASN A 1078 30.15 -19.84 -15.43
CA ASN A 1078 30.75 -18.89 -16.36
C ASN A 1078 32.19 -18.52 -15.95
N LEU A 1079 32.46 -18.41 -14.64
CA LEU A 1079 33.81 -18.22 -14.11
C LEU A 1079 34.73 -19.41 -14.44
N LEU A 1080 34.25 -20.64 -14.29
CA LEU A 1080 35.01 -21.84 -14.67
C LEU A 1080 35.32 -21.85 -16.17
N ASP A 1081 34.35 -21.52 -17.03
CA ASP A 1081 34.55 -21.46 -18.47
C ASP A 1081 35.57 -20.36 -18.85
N ALA A 1082 35.55 -19.21 -18.17
CA ALA A 1082 36.55 -18.16 -18.34
C ALA A 1082 37.95 -18.61 -17.89
N VAL A 1083 38.06 -19.31 -16.76
CA VAL A 1083 39.32 -19.88 -16.26
C VAL A 1083 39.86 -20.96 -17.19
N ASP A 1084 39.01 -21.82 -17.75
CA ASP A 1084 39.43 -22.87 -18.68
C ASP A 1084 39.92 -22.29 -20.00
N GLN A 1085 39.23 -21.28 -20.55
CA GLN A 1085 39.71 -20.53 -21.71
C GLN A 1085 41.05 -19.84 -21.43
N ALA A 1086 41.25 -19.33 -20.21
CA ALA A 1086 42.52 -18.75 -19.79
C ALA A 1086 43.64 -19.79 -19.76
N ARG A 1087 43.39 -20.98 -19.20
CA ARG A 1087 44.36 -22.09 -19.12
C ARG A 1087 44.74 -22.62 -20.50
N VAL A 1088 43.78 -22.74 -21.41
CA VAL A 1088 44.03 -23.16 -22.81
C VAL A 1088 44.92 -22.13 -23.53
N ARG A 1089 44.61 -20.83 -23.39
CA ARG A 1089 45.43 -19.76 -24.01
C ARG A 1089 46.84 -19.65 -23.41
N ALA A 1090 47.03 -20.11 -22.18
CA ALA A 1090 48.32 -20.10 -21.49
C ALA A 1090 49.13 -21.41 -21.66
N ASN A 1091 48.67 -22.39 -22.45
CA ASN A 1091 49.24 -23.74 -22.54
C ASN A 1091 49.35 -24.46 -21.18
N LEU A 1092 48.49 -24.13 -20.22
CA LEU A 1092 48.41 -24.74 -18.88
C LEU A 1092 47.33 -25.84 -18.80
N ALA A 1093 46.57 -26.03 -19.87
CA ALA A 1093 45.52 -27.05 -19.97
C ALA A 1093 46.14 -28.45 -20.14
N LYS A 1094 45.78 -29.39 -19.25
CA LYS A 1094 46.10 -30.82 -19.42
C LYS A 1094 45.01 -31.49 -20.28
N PRO A 1095 45.32 -31.98 -21.49
CA PRO A 1095 44.38 -32.80 -22.25
C PRO A 1095 44.10 -34.11 -21.50
N LYS A 1096 42.87 -34.60 -21.58
CA LYS A 1096 42.47 -35.87 -20.96
C LYS A 1096 43.37 -37.01 -21.50
N PRO A 1097 43.97 -37.88 -20.65
CA PRO A 1097 44.74 -39.02 -21.15
C PRO A 1097 43.83 -39.93 -21.98
N GLU A 1098 44.25 -40.28 -23.20
CA GLU A 1098 43.61 -41.33 -24.00
C GLU A 1098 43.70 -42.63 -23.19
N THR A 1099 42.55 -43.18 -22.80
CA THR A 1099 42.50 -44.50 -22.16
C THR A 1099 43.00 -45.57 -23.14
N PRO A 1100 43.92 -46.47 -22.73
CA PRO A 1100 44.31 -47.62 -23.56
C PRO A 1100 43.16 -48.60 -23.80
#